data_AF-A0A534TBD2-F1
#
_entry.id   AF-A0A534TBD2-F1
#
_cell.length_a   1.000
_cell.length_b   1.000
_cell.length_c   1.000
_cell.angle_alpha   90.00
_cell.angle_beta   90.00
_cell.angle_gamma   90.00
#
_symmetry.space_group_name_H-M   'P 1'
#
loop_
_entity.id
_entity.type
_entity.pdbx_description
1 polymer ?
#
loop_
_entity_poly.entity_id
_entity_poly.type
_entity_poly.pdbx_seq_one_letter_code
_entity_poly.pdbx_strand_id
1 'polypeptide(L)'
;MGRRALAGVLVAAACGGASQSNVRALGGMLSVAPATLDFGDVALGREQTRRITVRNTGLVSMTVAHLDQFQDPAFEVTGLPATLGPGAFLDVSVRYRPPQLGAYERMLRIATDSPASNGADVDLRGNAVRGLATLSGDSFDFGPVVVNETATQDLLVTNNDGHAETGIAIAPSQDPAVFSVAPGGEQAIPADQSMIVRLQFRPDRLASFSSTISVTPCPTCSPRQINLTGKGVDKLLVVQPETLDFGELKLAAESTQSFTVTNISKAPVSIDALTLTGSSNLTATLGGATPPRTLGPGETVSGTARFLAQQLGVQQAQASFQASDGGPGILAMTGTGIGAVLQARPKSLFVGATAIGTTRSGVVTVTNVGVDPRQVAPLALTGVWIDRNDGTWSVQGGAMMVGEPGAKVDLPVSFTPRVPGMSQATLVIESNDGMHPHVEVPLSAIGRDLLPCSLQVSPGTPVDFGAQRPFVPIVEGFELINKTADDCIVGDPAIVSGAPAFRWPGGVAPSGRTLPPGGRMSVRVEFMAEQAQTFSGAVRFYVSNRSAPSMTVDLVGSGGVSCFFVTPPTVDFGPTILGCGIPDQYAYAVNQCSFPVTVTRVDTTGAPFSASASLPVRIQPNTNLPIAISYRPPATGDDVGAVQAWTDMRAEPFQSGITGGAQTAATIVDQWDQSTPKVDMLIVIDNSGSMKEEQQALAQSLDRLWNRIERANADYHIAVTTTGMHPFTSGLNHCPGGAEGGEAGRFFPVNNERPRLLTPQTPNVRDVLFANTNVGICNYDERFLDPVLAALSDPLISSTKAPGTPWPNDGNAGFLRDDARLALLAVSDADDANDIINPPPVSEYVRRLVQVKRGALDLISFAGIVPLTHCEPQAEGIGTRYIELAKELNGHLEDICDLRNFGAMLESSLGGLLMPLSSFPLSARPRDPQAIAVTVDGASVTNWTYDPAANRIVFPASAVPPPGSHITARYEPGCL
;
A
#
# COMPACT_ATOMS: atom_id res chain seq x y z
N MET A 1 72.72 -13.86 -5.27
CA MET A 1 73.78 -12.84 -5.17
C MET A 1 74.69 -13.17 -4.00
N GLY A 2 76.03 -13.12 -4.17
CA GLY A 2 77.05 -13.24 -3.11
C GLY A 2 77.81 -14.59 -3.08
N ARG A 3 78.81 -14.85 -3.94
CA ARG A 3 80.28 -14.59 -3.80
C ARG A 3 81.01 -15.30 -2.64
N ARG A 4 81.91 -16.25 -2.99
CA ARG A 4 83.35 -16.46 -2.57
C ARG A 4 83.69 -17.96 -2.74
N ALA A 5 84.66 -18.43 -3.55
CA ALA A 5 86.08 -18.12 -3.81
C ALA A 5 87.07 -18.84 -2.87
N LEU A 6 88.18 -19.32 -3.48
CA LEU A 6 89.42 -19.94 -2.94
C LEU A 6 89.39 -21.43 -2.57
N ALA A 7 90.45 -22.24 -2.74
CA ALA A 7 91.74 -22.13 -3.44
C ALA A 7 92.37 -23.54 -3.41
N GLY A 8 93.19 -23.88 -4.42
CA GLY A 8 93.90 -25.16 -4.48
C GLY A 8 95.18 -25.22 -3.65
N VAL A 9 95.72 -26.44 -3.48
CA VAL A 9 97.16 -26.70 -3.28
C VAL A 9 97.47 -28.10 -3.84
N LEU A 10 98.45 -28.16 -4.75
CA LEU A 10 99.20 -29.36 -5.13
C LEU A 10 100.03 -29.87 -3.95
N VAL A 11 100.10 -31.19 -3.75
CA VAL A 11 101.28 -31.84 -3.16
C VAL A 11 101.66 -33.06 -4.01
N ALA A 12 102.88 -33.01 -4.54
CA ALA A 12 103.60 -34.15 -5.07
C ALA A 12 104.64 -34.61 -4.03
N ALA A 13 104.70 -35.91 -3.75
CA ALA A 13 105.86 -36.66 -3.25
C ALA A 13 105.47 -38.16 -3.30
N ALA A 14 105.90 -38.90 -4.32
CA ALA A 14 107.19 -39.59 -4.42
C ALA A 14 107.21 -40.96 -3.72
N CYS A 15 107.27 -41.96 -4.60
CA CYS A 15 107.70 -43.35 -4.49
C CYS A 15 108.37 -43.88 -3.20
N GLY A 16 107.87 -45.03 -2.79
CA GLY A 16 108.62 -46.20 -2.27
C GLY A 16 107.62 -47.35 -2.21
N GLY A 17 107.73 -48.48 -2.89
CA GLY A 17 108.87 -49.18 -3.45
C GLY A 17 108.67 -50.65 -3.08
N ALA A 18 108.08 -51.46 -3.97
CA ALA A 18 108.22 -52.91 -3.95
C ALA A 18 107.88 -53.45 -5.34
N SER A 19 108.93 -53.85 -6.04
CA SER A 19 108.93 -54.56 -7.30
C SER A 19 108.07 -55.84 -7.23
N GLN A 20 107.04 -55.92 -8.07
CA GLN A 20 106.61 -57.19 -8.65
C GLN A 20 106.35 -57.01 -10.15
N SER A 21 107.09 -57.81 -10.92
CA SER A 21 106.94 -58.08 -12.33
C SER A 21 105.48 -58.32 -12.73
N ASN A 22 104.88 -57.42 -13.52
CA ASN A 22 103.61 -57.68 -14.18
C ASN A 22 103.85 -57.99 -15.65
N VAL A 23 103.95 -59.28 -15.96
CA VAL A 23 103.64 -59.79 -17.29
C VAL A 23 102.22 -59.32 -17.62
N ARG A 24 102.04 -58.40 -18.57
CA ARG A 24 100.69 -58.09 -19.08
C ARG A 24 100.20 -59.30 -19.86
N ALA A 25 99.16 -59.96 -19.36
CA ALA A 25 98.50 -61.05 -20.07
C ALA A 25 97.99 -60.52 -21.42
N LEU A 26 98.35 -61.20 -22.52
CA LEU A 26 97.77 -60.97 -23.84
C LEU A 26 96.32 -61.46 -23.83
N GLY A 27 95.36 -60.56 -23.62
CA GLY A 27 93.92 -60.85 -23.59
C GLY A 27 93.06 -59.63 -23.29
N GLY A 28 91.73 -59.80 -23.37
CA GLY A 28 90.77 -58.83 -22.86
C GLY A 28 90.63 -58.98 -21.35
N MET A 29 90.45 -57.87 -20.62
CA MET A 29 90.28 -57.89 -19.16
C MET A 29 89.02 -57.13 -18.75
N LEU A 30 88.05 -57.84 -18.15
CA LEU A 30 86.75 -57.28 -17.81
C LEU A 30 86.81 -56.52 -16.48
N SER A 31 86.27 -55.31 -16.44
CA SER A 31 86.04 -54.55 -15.22
C SER A 31 84.56 -54.13 -15.16
N VAL A 32 83.92 -54.34 -14.02
CA VAL A 32 82.52 -53.96 -13.77
C VAL A 32 82.47 -53.05 -12.56
N ALA A 33 81.77 -51.92 -12.69
CA ALA A 33 81.59 -50.97 -11.61
C ALA A 33 80.18 -50.36 -11.62
N PRO A 34 79.46 -50.30 -10.49
CA PRO A 34 79.80 -50.94 -9.21
C PRO A 34 79.63 -52.47 -9.26
N ALA A 35 80.26 -53.18 -8.33
CA ALA A 35 80.09 -54.63 -8.15
C ALA A 35 78.79 -55.01 -7.41
N THR A 36 78.06 -54.01 -6.90
CA THR A 36 76.77 -54.19 -6.22
C THR A 36 75.79 -53.13 -6.72
N LEU A 37 74.60 -53.57 -7.12
CA LEU A 37 73.44 -52.71 -7.34
C LEU A 37 72.43 -52.94 -6.22
N ASP A 38 72.39 -51.97 -5.32
CA ASP A 38 71.39 -51.90 -4.26
C ASP A 38 70.25 -50.98 -4.67
N PHE A 39 69.06 -51.52 -4.81
CA PHE A 39 67.84 -50.80 -5.17
C PHE A 39 67.13 -50.18 -3.96
N GLY A 40 67.57 -50.50 -2.73
CA GLY A 40 66.92 -50.06 -1.49
C GLY A 40 65.49 -50.55 -1.37
N ASP A 41 64.66 -49.81 -0.64
CA ASP A 41 63.23 -50.07 -0.53
C ASP A 41 62.49 -49.60 -1.80
N VAL A 42 61.68 -50.47 -2.40
CA VAL A 42 60.81 -50.17 -3.55
C VAL A 42 59.39 -50.62 -3.24
N ALA A 43 58.42 -49.72 -3.38
CA ALA A 43 57.02 -50.04 -3.14
C ALA A 43 56.48 -51.09 -4.14
N LEU A 44 55.72 -52.07 -3.64
CA LEU A 44 55.16 -53.13 -4.47
C LEU A 44 54.24 -52.55 -5.57
N GLY A 45 54.50 -52.93 -6.82
CA GLY A 45 53.82 -52.37 -8.01
C GLY A 45 54.57 -51.21 -8.68
N ARG A 46 55.66 -50.72 -8.09
CA ARG A 46 56.63 -49.82 -8.72
C ARG A 46 57.85 -50.59 -9.23
N GLU A 47 58.65 -49.92 -10.04
CA GLU A 47 59.94 -50.43 -10.53
C GLU A 47 61.04 -49.38 -10.36
N GLN A 48 62.28 -49.83 -10.18
CA GLN A 48 63.45 -48.95 -10.14
C GLN A 48 64.53 -49.49 -11.08
N THR A 49 65.20 -48.61 -11.83
CA THR A 49 66.29 -48.99 -12.72
C THR A 49 67.61 -48.40 -12.24
N ARG A 50 68.65 -49.22 -12.16
CA ARG A 50 70.03 -48.82 -11.89
C ARG A 50 70.96 -49.37 -12.97
N ARG A 51 72.18 -48.86 -13.06
CA ARG A 51 73.13 -49.20 -14.11
C ARG A 51 74.47 -49.64 -13.54
N ILE A 52 75.09 -50.62 -14.17
CA ILE A 52 76.52 -50.93 -14.03
C ILE A 52 77.23 -50.51 -15.30
N THR A 53 78.49 -50.09 -15.18
CA THR A 53 79.37 -49.87 -16.31
C THR A 53 80.30 -51.07 -16.46
N VAL A 54 80.30 -51.67 -17.64
CA VAL A 54 81.13 -52.81 -18.00
C VAL A 54 82.21 -52.34 -18.98
N ARG A 55 83.48 -52.56 -18.68
CA ARG A 55 84.62 -52.02 -19.43
C ARG A 55 85.66 -53.09 -19.74
N ASN A 56 86.14 -53.09 -20.98
CA ASN A 56 87.33 -53.85 -21.35
C ASN A 56 88.59 -53.02 -21.08
N THR A 57 89.36 -53.42 -20.07
CA THR A 57 90.63 -52.81 -19.67
C THR A 57 91.86 -53.52 -20.26
N GLY A 58 91.64 -54.62 -20.99
CA GLY A 58 92.67 -55.38 -21.70
C GLY A 58 93.00 -54.81 -23.08
N LEU A 59 93.86 -55.52 -23.81
CA LEU A 59 94.39 -55.08 -25.11
C LEU A 59 93.73 -55.77 -26.32
N VAL A 60 92.83 -56.73 -26.08
CA VAL A 60 92.12 -57.50 -27.11
C VAL A 60 90.61 -57.32 -26.93
N SER A 61 89.87 -57.19 -28.03
CA SER A 61 88.40 -57.15 -28.01
C SER A 61 87.82 -58.40 -27.33
N MET A 62 86.71 -58.24 -26.61
CA MET A 62 85.99 -59.35 -25.96
C MET A 62 84.49 -59.21 -26.18
N THR A 63 83.79 -60.33 -26.22
CA THR A 63 82.33 -60.37 -26.06
C THR A 63 82.01 -60.51 -24.60
N VAL A 64 81.02 -59.74 -24.14
CA VAL A 64 80.48 -59.81 -22.79
C VAL A 64 79.01 -60.14 -22.87
N ALA A 65 78.58 -61.14 -22.11
CA ALA A 65 77.20 -61.59 -22.02
C ALA A 65 76.85 -61.87 -20.56
N HIS A 66 75.57 -62.01 -20.24
CA HIS A 66 75.16 -62.67 -18.99
C HIS A 66 74.93 -64.16 -19.28
N LEU A 67 74.99 -65.01 -18.26
CA LEU A 67 74.66 -66.43 -18.44
C LEU A 67 73.17 -66.59 -18.76
N ASP A 68 72.83 -67.45 -19.73
CA ASP A 68 71.44 -67.69 -20.19
C ASP A 68 70.47 -68.11 -19.05
N GLN A 69 71.03 -68.62 -17.97
CA GLN A 69 70.34 -69.04 -16.74
C GLN A 69 69.99 -67.88 -15.78
N PHE A 70 70.31 -66.64 -16.14
CA PHE A 70 69.87 -65.44 -15.43
C PHE A 70 68.46 -65.03 -15.88
N GLN A 71 67.46 -65.82 -15.45
CA GLN A 71 66.06 -65.42 -15.50
C GLN A 71 65.56 -65.23 -14.06
N ASP A 72 65.12 -64.01 -13.74
CA ASP A 72 64.62 -63.67 -12.42
C ASP A 72 63.30 -62.88 -12.55
N PRO A 73 62.25 -63.22 -11.78
CA PRO A 73 60.96 -62.52 -11.87
C PRO A 73 61.01 -61.09 -11.32
N ALA A 74 62.04 -60.73 -10.55
CA ALA A 74 62.21 -59.40 -9.96
C ALA A 74 63.26 -58.55 -10.67
N PHE A 75 64.27 -59.15 -11.32
CA PHE A 75 65.35 -58.41 -11.99
C PHE A 75 65.41 -58.67 -13.49
N GLU A 76 65.42 -57.60 -14.27
CA GLU A 76 65.54 -57.64 -15.73
C GLU A 76 66.80 -56.88 -16.18
N VAL A 77 67.62 -57.52 -17.00
CA VAL A 77 68.90 -56.97 -17.47
C VAL A 77 68.81 -56.65 -18.95
N THR A 78 69.20 -55.42 -19.32
CA THR A 78 69.18 -54.94 -20.71
C THR A 78 70.54 -54.35 -21.09
N GLY A 79 70.96 -54.58 -22.34
CA GLY A 79 72.25 -54.11 -22.87
C GLY A 79 73.34 -55.17 -23.02
N LEU A 80 73.05 -56.46 -22.75
CA LEU A 80 73.95 -57.59 -23.03
C LEU A 80 73.20 -58.64 -23.88
N PRO A 81 73.88 -59.41 -24.76
CA PRO A 81 75.33 -59.44 -25.00
C PRO A 81 75.85 -58.25 -25.83
N ALA A 82 77.13 -57.89 -25.66
CA ALA A 82 77.79 -56.83 -26.40
C ALA A 82 79.29 -57.11 -26.63
N THR A 83 79.88 -56.59 -27.71
CA THR A 83 81.33 -56.69 -27.99
C THR A 83 82.03 -55.40 -27.59
N LEU A 84 83.07 -55.50 -26.75
CA LEU A 84 83.86 -54.37 -26.25
C LEU A 84 85.29 -54.42 -26.79
N GLY A 85 85.65 -53.42 -27.60
CA GLY A 85 87.04 -53.19 -28.02
C GLY A 85 87.94 -52.72 -26.85
N PRO A 86 89.27 -52.67 -27.03
CA PRO A 86 90.19 -52.21 -26.00
C PRO A 86 89.84 -50.81 -25.49
N GLY A 87 89.67 -50.65 -24.18
CA GLY A 87 89.33 -49.38 -23.52
C GLY A 87 87.84 -49.00 -23.57
N ALA A 88 87.03 -49.67 -24.40
CA ALA A 88 85.60 -49.41 -24.56
C ALA A 88 84.79 -49.85 -23.34
N PHE A 89 83.68 -49.16 -23.09
CA PHE A 89 82.74 -49.45 -22.01
C PHE A 89 81.29 -49.39 -22.48
N LEU A 90 80.40 -50.04 -21.74
CA LEU A 90 78.96 -50.06 -21.96
C LEU A 90 78.22 -49.99 -20.61
N ASP A 91 77.15 -49.19 -20.57
CA ASP A 91 76.24 -49.19 -19.43
C ASP A 91 75.16 -50.26 -19.61
N VAL A 92 75.12 -51.20 -18.68
CA VAL A 92 74.10 -52.26 -18.60
C VAL A 92 73.05 -51.81 -17.59
N SER A 93 71.79 -51.74 -18.03
CA SER A 93 70.68 -51.32 -17.19
C SER A 93 70.01 -52.55 -16.56
N VAL A 94 69.87 -52.52 -15.24
CA VAL A 94 69.17 -53.53 -14.46
C VAL A 94 67.92 -52.89 -13.86
N ARG A 95 66.76 -53.42 -14.21
CA ARG A 95 65.46 -53.01 -13.67
C ARG A 95 65.02 -53.98 -12.58
N TYR A 96 64.66 -53.45 -11.42
CA TYR A 96 64.06 -54.18 -10.30
C TYR A 96 62.56 -53.91 -10.24
N ARG A 97 61.75 -54.96 -10.36
CA ARG A 97 60.29 -54.96 -10.27
C ARG A 97 59.83 -56.16 -9.43
N PRO A 98 59.74 -56.01 -8.09
CA PRO A 98 59.46 -57.14 -7.22
C PRO A 98 58.01 -57.67 -7.39
N PRO A 99 57.80 -58.99 -7.46
CA PRO A 99 56.46 -59.58 -7.56
C PRO A 99 55.71 -59.67 -6.23
N GLN A 100 56.41 -59.67 -5.08
CA GLN A 100 55.83 -59.78 -3.73
C GLN A 100 56.66 -58.96 -2.72
N LEU A 101 56.15 -58.80 -1.48
CA LEU A 101 56.86 -58.10 -0.40
C LEU A 101 58.06 -58.91 0.12
N GLY A 102 59.11 -58.22 0.56
CA GLY A 102 60.31 -58.81 1.18
C GLY A 102 61.61 -58.53 0.42
N ALA A 103 62.72 -59.01 0.97
CA ALA A 103 64.05 -58.81 0.41
C ALA A 103 64.32 -59.78 -0.76
N TYR A 104 64.91 -59.26 -1.83
CA TYR A 104 65.35 -60.00 -3.01
C TYR A 104 66.86 -59.81 -3.18
N GLU A 105 67.60 -60.91 -3.17
CA GLU A 105 69.04 -60.94 -3.41
C GLU A 105 69.35 -61.91 -4.54
N ARG A 106 70.08 -61.45 -5.57
CA ARG A 106 70.45 -62.25 -6.73
C ARG A 106 71.83 -61.86 -7.23
N MET A 107 72.59 -62.84 -7.74
CA MET A 107 73.90 -62.59 -8.33
C MET A 107 73.80 -62.62 -9.86
N LEU A 108 74.05 -61.48 -10.51
CA LEU A 108 74.18 -61.37 -11.95
C LEU A 108 75.61 -61.74 -12.36
N ARG A 109 75.75 -62.90 -12.99
CA ARG A 109 77.05 -63.38 -13.47
C ARG A 109 77.27 -62.97 -14.92
N ILE A 110 78.27 -62.13 -15.12
CA ILE A 110 78.71 -61.64 -16.42
C ILE A 110 79.84 -62.55 -16.92
N ALA A 111 79.62 -63.18 -18.06
CA ALA A 111 80.57 -64.04 -18.74
C ALA A 111 81.27 -63.28 -19.88
N THR A 112 82.49 -63.69 -20.20
CA THR A 112 83.24 -63.20 -21.35
C THR A 112 83.92 -64.36 -22.08
N ASP A 113 84.10 -64.21 -23.39
CA ASP A 113 84.85 -65.14 -24.25
C ASP A 113 86.38 -65.01 -24.08
N SER A 114 86.86 -64.03 -23.31
CA SER A 114 88.30 -63.83 -23.13
C SER A 114 88.90 -64.80 -22.11
N PRO A 115 89.88 -65.66 -22.50
CA PRO A 115 90.49 -66.61 -21.58
C PRO A 115 91.36 -65.96 -20.49
N ALA A 116 91.62 -64.65 -20.61
CA ALA A 116 92.40 -63.87 -19.64
C ALA A 116 91.53 -63.24 -18.52
N SER A 117 90.21 -63.45 -18.55
CA SER A 117 89.27 -62.87 -17.58
C SER A 117 88.21 -63.90 -17.17
N ASN A 118 87.96 -64.07 -15.88
CA ASN A 118 87.02 -65.07 -15.36
C ASN A 118 85.55 -64.59 -15.29
N GLY A 119 85.19 -63.57 -16.08
CA GLY A 119 83.92 -62.85 -15.93
C GLY A 119 83.90 -61.91 -14.72
N ALA A 120 82.71 -61.48 -14.32
CA ALA A 120 82.47 -60.65 -13.14
C ALA A 120 81.10 -60.98 -12.53
N ASP A 121 81.00 -60.97 -11.21
CA ASP A 121 79.74 -61.12 -10.50
C ASP A 121 79.26 -59.75 -10.02
N VAL A 122 77.97 -59.48 -10.18
CA VAL A 122 77.30 -58.26 -9.71
C VAL A 122 76.19 -58.65 -8.76
N ASP A 123 76.32 -58.24 -7.50
CA ASP A 123 75.30 -58.49 -6.49
C ASP A 123 74.13 -57.51 -6.69
N LEU A 124 72.94 -58.06 -6.94
CA LEU A 124 71.70 -57.31 -7.02
C LEU A 124 70.94 -57.53 -5.72
N ARG A 125 70.57 -56.44 -5.04
CA ARG A 125 69.71 -56.51 -3.86
C ARG A 125 68.67 -55.41 -3.85
N GLY A 126 67.48 -55.71 -3.37
CA GLY A 126 66.39 -54.75 -3.18
C GLY A 126 65.37 -55.29 -2.19
N ASN A 127 64.59 -54.42 -1.58
CA ASN A 127 63.57 -54.80 -0.62
C ASN A 127 62.21 -54.25 -1.05
N ALA A 128 61.24 -55.15 -1.23
CA ALA A 128 59.90 -54.79 -1.63
C ALA A 128 59.06 -54.46 -0.40
N VAL A 129 58.64 -53.19 -0.31
CA VAL A 129 57.85 -52.66 0.80
C VAL A 129 56.43 -52.33 0.33
N ARG A 130 55.52 -52.04 1.25
CA ARG A 130 54.10 -51.81 0.91
C ARG A 130 53.87 -50.43 0.28
N GLY A 131 54.54 -49.37 0.74
CA GLY A 131 54.29 -48.00 0.27
C GLY A 131 52.89 -47.53 0.66
N LEU A 132 52.48 -47.61 1.92
CA LEU A 132 51.10 -47.29 2.32
C LEU A 132 50.94 -45.83 2.74
N ALA A 133 50.19 -45.04 1.98
CA ALA A 133 49.79 -43.69 2.39
C ALA A 133 48.66 -43.71 3.43
N THR A 134 48.75 -42.82 4.41
CA THR A 134 47.69 -42.54 5.40
C THR A 134 46.92 -41.27 5.04
N LEU A 135 45.62 -41.26 5.36
CA LEU A 135 44.69 -40.17 5.06
C LEU A 135 44.28 -39.49 6.36
N SER A 136 44.15 -38.16 6.36
CA SER A 136 43.74 -37.41 7.57
C SER A 136 42.28 -37.59 7.96
N GLY A 137 41.43 -38.12 7.08
CA GLY A 137 40.01 -38.34 7.35
C GLY A 137 39.31 -39.15 6.26
N ASP A 138 38.13 -39.65 6.59
CA ASP A 138 37.22 -40.41 5.74
C ASP A 138 35.85 -39.72 5.56
N SER A 139 35.65 -38.55 6.18
CA SER A 139 34.44 -37.74 6.04
C SER A 139 34.76 -36.25 6.20
N PHE A 140 34.23 -35.42 5.31
CA PHE A 140 34.38 -33.97 5.31
C PHE A 140 33.02 -33.28 5.15
N ASP A 141 32.61 -32.56 6.18
CA ASP A 141 31.37 -31.78 6.18
C ASP A 141 31.67 -30.29 6.01
N PHE A 142 31.23 -29.72 4.89
CA PHE A 142 31.39 -28.31 4.56
C PHE A 142 30.37 -27.42 5.28
N GLY A 143 29.34 -28.00 5.91
CA GLY A 143 28.27 -27.26 6.56
C GLY A 143 27.46 -26.40 5.58
N PRO A 144 26.79 -25.34 6.07
CA PRO A 144 26.09 -24.37 5.23
C PRO A 144 27.07 -23.50 4.43
N VAL A 145 26.87 -23.44 3.11
CA VAL A 145 27.62 -22.62 2.15
C VAL A 145 26.64 -21.91 1.23
N VAL A 146 26.91 -20.65 0.93
CA VAL A 146 26.03 -19.84 0.09
C VAL A 146 26.01 -20.40 -1.34
N VAL A 147 24.83 -20.40 -1.98
CA VAL A 147 24.68 -20.87 -3.35
C VAL A 147 25.63 -20.12 -4.29
N ASN A 148 26.35 -20.86 -5.14
CA ASN A 148 27.42 -20.41 -6.04
C ASN A 148 28.72 -19.97 -5.38
N GLU A 149 28.82 -20.00 -4.06
CA GLU A 149 30.07 -19.77 -3.33
C GLU A 149 30.84 -21.08 -3.11
N THR A 150 32.14 -20.98 -2.81
CA THR A 150 33.02 -22.16 -2.72
C THR A 150 33.65 -22.26 -1.34
N ALA A 151 33.37 -23.36 -0.64
CA ALA A 151 34.07 -23.73 0.58
C ALA A 151 35.15 -24.77 0.28
N THR A 152 36.29 -24.68 0.98
CA THR A 152 37.44 -25.58 0.78
C THR A 152 37.82 -26.28 2.08
N GLN A 153 38.16 -27.56 1.99
CA GLN A 153 38.79 -28.34 3.07
C GLN A 153 39.99 -29.11 2.52
N ASP A 154 40.96 -29.39 3.38
CA ASP A 154 42.20 -30.06 3.00
C ASP A 154 42.23 -31.49 3.54
N LEU A 155 42.38 -32.46 2.63
CA LEU A 155 42.71 -33.85 2.95
C LEU A 155 44.23 -34.01 2.89
N LEU A 156 44.86 -34.23 4.04
CA LEU A 156 46.29 -34.50 4.12
C LEU A 156 46.54 -35.99 3.84
N VAL A 157 47.35 -36.28 2.84
CA VAL A 157 47.80 -37.62 2.49
C VAL A 157 49.28 -37.74 2.79
N THR A 158 49.67 -38.64 3.68
CA THR A 158 51.05 -38.76 4.16
C THR A 158 51.60 -40.15 3.87
N ASN A 159 52.77 -40.21 3.23
CA ASN A 159 53.53 -41.45 3.10
C ASN A 159 54.44 -41.62 4.31
N ASN A 160 53.89 -42.10 5.42
CA ASN A 160 54.59 -42.22 6.70
C ASN A 160 55.13 -43.63 6.97
N ASP A 161 55.21 -44.49 5.95
CA ASP A 161 55.77 -45.83 6.15
C ASP A 161 57.31 -45.84 6.19
N GLY A 162 57.96 -44.70 5.90
CA GLY A 162 59.40 -44.50 6.11
C GLY A 162 60.31 -45.29 5.17
N HIS A 163 59.75 -45.88 4.12
CA HIS A 163 60.49 -46.82 3.27
C HIS A 163 60.78 -46.25 1.88
N ALA A 164 59.75 -46.11 1.04
CA ALA A 164 59.90 -45.84 -0.39
C ALA A 164 58.83 -44.87 -0.91
N GLU A 165 59.10 -44.25 -2.06
CA GLU A 165 58.09 -43.50 -2.80
C GLU A 165 56.89 -44.39 -3.15
N THR A 166 55.68 -43.95 -2.80
CA THR A 166 54.44 -44.65 -3.13
C THR A 166 53.66 -43.94 -4.24
N GLY A 167 52.83 -44.71 -4.97
CA GLY A 167 51.85 -44.19 -5.91
C GLY A 167 50.46 -44.24 -5.30
N ILE A 168 49.75 -43.12 -5.27
CA ILE A 168 48.33 -43.05 -4.89
C ILE A 168 47.49 -42.71 -6.11
N ALA A 169 46.20 -43.05 -6.08
CA ALA A 169 45.23 -42.64 -7.10
C ALA A 169 44.02 -41.97 -6.45
N ILE A 170 43.65 -40.77 -6.93
CA ILE A 170 42.52 -39.99 -6.43
C ILE A 170 41.47 -39.89 -7.54
N ALA A 171 40.33 -40.54 -7.34
CA ALA A 171 39.20 -40.46 -8.26
C ALA A 171 38.44 -39.13 -8.10
N PRO A 172 37.81 -38.60 -9.16
CA PRO A 172 36.89 -37.47 -9.03
C PRO A 172 35.68 -37.83 -8.15
N SER A 173 34.98 -36.80 -7.67
CA SER A 173 33.70 -36.95 -6.98
C SER A 173 32.65 -37.64 -7.85
N GLN A 174 31.77 -38.43 -7.22
CA GLN A 174 30.59 -38.97 -7.89
C GLN A 174 29.58 -37.89 -8.28
N ASP A 175 29.65 -36.72 -7.63
CA ASP A 175 28.91 -35.52 -8.01
C ASP A 175 29.90 -34.38 -8.28
N PRO A 176 30.50 -34.35 -9.50
CA PRO A 176 31.52 -33.37 -9.85
C PRO A 176 30.94 -31.98 -10.13
N ALA A 177 29.61 -31.83 -10.19
CA ALA A 177 28.95 -30.55 -10.43
C ALA A 177 29.09 -29.61 -9.21
N VAL A 178 29.05 -30.17 -8.01
CA VAL A 178 29.10 -29.41 -6.74
C VAL A 178 30.31 -29.75 -5.87
N PHE A 179 30.92 -30.92 -6.01
CA PHE A 179 32.15 -31.28 -5.29
C PHE A 179 33.31 -31.48 -6.26
N SER A 180 34.46 -30.88 -5.98
CA SER A 180 35.67 -31.09 -6.77
C SER A 180 36.90 -31.36 -5.90
N VAL A 181 37.90 -32.01 -6.51
CA VAL A 181 39.16 -32.39 -5.85
C VAL A 181 40.36 -31.96 -6.68
N ALA A 182 41.40 -31.43 -6.03
CA ALA A 182 42.64 -31.04 -6.69
C ALA A 182 43.86 -31.21 -5.75
N PRO A 183 44.94 -31.90 -6.17
CA PRO A 183 45.10 -32.61 -7.45
C PRO A 183 44.28 -33.91 -7.49
N GLY A 184 43.91 -34.36 -8.70
CA GLY A 184 43.27 -35.66 -8.96
C GLY A 184 44.17 -36.60 -9.77
N GLY A 185 43.73 -37.84 -9.99
CA GLY A 185 44.47 -38.84 -10.76
C GLY A 185 45.61 -39.52 -9.98
N GLU A 186 46.59 -40.06 -10.71
CA GLU A 186 47.76 -40.71 -10.11
C GLU A 186 48.75 -39.67 -9.57
N GLN A 187 49.21 -39.87 -8.33
CA GLN A 187 50.16 -39.00 -7.66
C GLN A 187 51.27 -39.84 -7.02
N ALA A 188 52.49 -39.31 -7.02
CA ALA A 188 53.63 -39.92 -6.36
C ALA A 188 53.95 -39.15 -5.07
N ILE A 189 54.09 -39.86 -3.95
CA ILE A 189 54.47 -39.26 -2.67
C ILE A 189 55.80 -39.88 -2.24
N PRO A 190 56.90 -39.10 -2.17
CA PRO A 190 58.17 -39.58 -1.64
C PRO A 190 58.04 -40.07 -0.20
N ALA A 191 58.99 -40.90 0.25
CA ALA A 191 59.02 -41.36 1.63
C ALA A 191 59.05 -40.16 2.61
N ASP A 192 58.30 -40.27 3.71
CA ASP A 192 58.17 -39.28 4.78
C ASP A 192 57.67 -37.90 4.33
N GLN A 193 57.05 -37.81 3.15
CA GLN A 193 56.42 -36.59 2.65
C GLN A 193 54.89 -36.65 2.75
N SER A 194 54.29 -35.47 2.77
CA SER A 194 52.84 -35.29 2.70
C SER A 194 52.44 -34.48 1.49
N MET A 195 51.23 -34.72 1.00
CA MET A 195 50.56 -33.88 0.02
C MET A 195 49.18 -33.46 0.52
N ILE A 196 48.74 -32.29 0.08
CA ILE A 196 47.40 -31.76 0.36
C ILE A 196 46.53 -31.99 -0.87
N VAL A 197 45.40 -32.66 -0.65
CA VAL A 197 44.31 -32.79 -1.62
C VAL A 197 43.21 -31.82 -1.19
N ARG A 198 43.03 -30.75 -1.97
CA ARG A 198 41.99 -29.76 -1.71
C ARG A 198 40.65 -30.28 -2.19
N LEU A 199 39.71 -30.37 -1.25
CA LEU A 199 38.31 -30.70 -1.46
C LEU A 199 37.54 -29.39 -1.54
N GLN A 200 36.70 -29.22 -2.56
CA GLN A 200 35.88 -28.02 -2.72
C GLN A 200 34.41 -28.38 -2.82
N PHE A 201 33.56 -27.57 -2.20
CA PHE A 201 32.11 -27.65 -2.30
C PHE A 201 31.55 -26.32 -2.79
N ARG A 202 30.81 -26.35 -3.91
CA ARG A 202 30.12 -25.21 -4.52
C ARG A 202 28.67 -25.60 -4.84
N PRO A 203 27.69 -25.34 -3.95
CA PRO A 203 26.30 -25.69 -4.19
C PRO A 203 25.69 -24.81 -5.28
N ASP A 204 24.87 -25.40 -6.16
CA ASP A 204 24.16 -24.71 -7.25
C ASP A 204 22.69 -24.37 -6.92
N ARG A 205 22.17 -24.88 -5.80
CA ARG A 205 20.78 -24.68 -5.33
C ARG A 205 20.66 -24.84 -3.81
N LEU A 206 19.54 -24.39 -3.27
CA LEU A 206 19.17 -24.55 -1.85
C LEU A 206 18.80 -26.01 -1.55
N ALA A 207 19.77 -26.82 -1.14
CA ALA A 207 19.59 -28.24 -0.83
C ALA A 207 20.73 -28.77 0.05
N SER A 208 20.52 -29.95 0.65
CA SER A 208 21.62 -30.74 1.21
C SER A 208 22.23 -31.61 0.12
N PHE A 209 23.56 -31.67 0.06
CA PHE A 209 24.35 -32.43 -0.89
C PHE A 209 25.20 -33.47 -0.16
N SER A 210 25.37 -34.63 -0.79
CA SER A 210 26.25 -35.70 -0.33
C SER A 210 26.89 -36.37 -1.52
N SER A 211 28.19 -36.63 -1.44
CA SER A 211 28.93 -37.38 -2.46
C SER A 211 30.08 -38.18 -1.84
N THR A 212 30.75 -39.00 -2.64
CA THR A 212 31.94 -39.73 -2.22
C THR A 212 33.06 -39.56 -3.23
N ILE A 213 34.29 -39.54 -2.73
CA ILE A 213 35.51 -39.68 -3.54
C ILE A 213 36.24 -40.96 -3.13
N SER A 214 36.95 -41.56 -4.07
CA SER A 214 37.72 -42.78 -3.82
C SER A 214 39.21 -42.48 -3.89
N VAL A 215 39.95 -42.82 -2.83
CA VAL A 215 41.40 -42.64 -2.74
C VAL A 215 42.06 -43.99 -2.54
N THR A 216 42.87 -44.42 -3.51
CA THR A 216 43.67 -45.64 -3.45
C THR A 216 45.04 -45.31 -2.86
N PRO A 217 45.37 -45.75 -1.63
CA PRO A 217 46.54 -45.26 -0.88
C PRO A 217 47.87 -45.95 -1.22
N CYS A 218 47.86 -46.95 -2.10
CA CYS A 218 49.04 -47.58 -2.68
C CYS A 218 48.67 -48.35 -3.96
N PRO A 219 49.60 -48.68 -4.87
CA PRO A 219 49.26 -49.31 -6.15
C PRO A 219 48.58 -50.68 -6.05
N THR A 220 48.77 -51.37 -4.92
CA THR A 220 48.20 -52.71 -4.65
C THR A 220 47.11 -52.69 -3.58
N CYS A 221 46.70 -51.50 -3.12
CA CYS A 221 45.72 -51.33 -2.06
C CYS A 221 44.28 -51.29 -2.61
N SER A 222 43.32 -51.66 -1.77
CA SER A 222 41.90 -51.38 -2.05
C SER A 222 41.61 -49.87 -1.93
N PRO A 223 40.75 -49.30 -2.79
CA PRO A 223 40.35 -47.90 -2.68
C PRO A 223 39.59 -47.61 -1.36
N ARG A 224 39.86 -46.46 -0.75
CA ARG A 224 39.15 -45.95 0.43
C ARG A 224 38.12 -44.89 0.02
N GLN A 225 36.89 -45.05 0.49
CA GLN A 225 35.83 -44.06 0.26
C GLN A 225 35.94 -42.92 1.28
N ILE A 226 35.80 -41.69 0.81
CA ILE A 226 35.75 -40.49 1.63
C ILE A 226 34.41 -39.79 1.36
N ASN A 227 33.62 -39.60 2.40
CA ASN A 227 32.31 -38.97 2.31
C ASN A 227 32.44 -37.45 2.32
N LEU A 228 31.69 -36.76 1.45
CA LEU A 228 31.62 -35.31 1.36
C LEU A 228 30.17 -34.88 1.59
N THR A 229 29.91 -33.97 2.53
CA THR A 229 28.58 -33.42 2.79
C THR A 229 28.60 -31.90 2.84
N GLY A 230 27.50 -31.26 2.46
CA GLY A 230 27.34 -29.81 2.57
C GLY A 230 25.91 -29.37 2.32
N LYS A 231 25.56 -28.13 2.66
CA LYS A 231 24.22 -27.57 2.44
C LYS A 231 24.29 -26.23 1.73
N GLY A 232 23.64 -26.11 0.58
CA GLY A 232 23.40 -24.84 -0.08
C GLY A 232 22.37 -24.02 0.68
N VAL A 233 22.73 -22.81 1.09
CA VAL A 233 21.85 -21.84 1.77
C VAL A 233 21.90 -20.49 1.07
N ASP A 234 20.94 -19.61 1.35
CA ASP A 234 20.94 -18.23 0.89
C ASP A 234 21.53 -17.28 1.93
N LYS A 235 21.52 -17.65 3.21
CA LYS A 235 21.95 -16.82 4.35
C LYS A 235 22.82 -17.62 5.32
N LEU A 236 23.84 -16.97 5.88
CA LEU A 236 24.72 -17.55 6.90
C LEU A 236 24.46 -16.99 8.32
N LEU A 237 23.73 -15.89 8.42
CA LEU A 237 23.27 -15.31 9.69
C LEU A 237 21.80 -15.67 9.91
N VAL A 238 21.54 -16.48 10.93
CA VAL A 238 20.19 -16.84 11.34
C VAL A 238 19.77 -16.00 12.53
N VAL A 239 18.66 -15.27 12.39
CA VAL A 239 18.07 -14.49 13.48
C VAL A 239 16.96 -15.30 14.13
N GLN A 240 16.96 -15.41 15.45
CA GLN A 240 15.95 -16.15 16.19
C GLN A 240 15.40 -15.37 17.39
N PRO A 241 14.06 -15.21 17.49
CA PRO A 241 13.07 -15.53 16.45
C PRO A 241 13.20 -14.61 15.23
N GLU A 242 12.73 -15.05 14.06
CA GLU A 242 12.72 -14.24 12.82
C GLU A 242 11.63 -13.14 12.86
N THR A 243 10.61 -13.33 13.69
CA THR A 243 9.52 -12.38 13.90
C THR A 243 9.33 -12.08 15.39
N LEU A 244 9.13 -10.82 15.73
CA LEU A 244 8.77 -10.36 17.07
C LEU A 244 7.47 -9.56 17.01
N ASP A 245 6.43 -10.06 17.68
CA ASP A 245 5.18 -9.35 17.86
C ASP A 245 5.11 -8.80 19.28
N PHE A 246 5.05 -7.49 19.40
CA PHE A 246 4.90 -6.77 20.67
C PHE A 246 3.44 -6.69 21.13
N GLY A 247 2.49 -7.16 20.31
CA GLY A 247 1.07 -7.12 20.61
C GLY A 247 0.53 -5.70 20.74
N GLU A 248 -0.51 -5.53 21.55
CA GLU A 248 -1.15 -4.24 21.81
C GLU A 248 -0.47 -3.53 22.98
N LEU A 249 0.01 -2.31 22.75
CA LEU A 249 0.53 -1.43 23.79
C LEU A 249 -0.28 -0.14 23.83
N LYS A 250 -0.55 0.34 25.04
CA LYS A 250 -1.15 1.67 25.24
C LYS A 250 -0.23 2.74 24.70
N LEU A 251 -0.79 3.83 24.16
CA LEU A 251 -0.01 4.99 23.72
C LEU A 251 0.95 5.45 24.83
N ALA A 252 2.16 5.85 24.42
CA ALA A 252 3.32 6.18 25.26
C ALA A 252 3.93 5.02 26.08
N ALA A 253 3.38 3.81 26.03
CA ALA A 253 4.00 2.64 26.65
C ALA A 253 5.09 2.04 25.77
N GLU A 254 6.02 1.33 26.40
CA GLU A 254 7.11 0.61 25.72
C GLU A 254 7.17 -0.87 26.12
N SER A 255 7.66 -1.69 25.21
CA SER A 255 7.98 -3.09 25.47
C SER A 255 9.27 -3.47 24.75
N THR A 256 10.02 -4.40 25.33
CA THR A 256 11.29 -4.89 24.78
C THR A 256 11.27 -6.41 24.69
N GLN A 257 11.76 -6.96 23.59
CA GLN A 257 11.96 -8.39 23.40
C GLN A 257 13.38 -8.66 22.90
N SER A 258 13.93 -9.81 23.30
CA SER A 258 15.28 -10.22 22.93
C SER A 258 15.27 -11.13 21.71
N PHE A 259 16.30 -11.04 20.89
CA PHE A 259 16.58 -11.97 19.79
C PHE A 259 18.06 -12.34 19.79
N THR A 260 18.42 -13.32 18.99
CA THR A 260 19.81 -13.75 18.78
C THR A 260 20.14 -13.83 17.31
N VAL A 261 21.36 -13.47 16.93
CA VAL A 261 21.91 -13.67 15.58
C VAL A 261 23.04 -14.67 15.68
N THR A 262 22.95 -15.78 14.93
CA THR A 262 23.92 -16.88 14.98
C THR A 262 24.57 -17.09 13.62
N ASN A 263 25.90 -17.20 13.59
CA ASN A 263 26.63 -17.65 12.41
C ASN A 263 26.53 -19.19 12.30
N ILE A 264 25.81 -19.67 11.29
CA ILE A 264 25.62 -21.12 11.06
C ILE A 264 26.69 -21.75 10.17
N SER A 265 27.61 -20.96 9.61
CA SER A 265 28.66 -21.45 8.73
C SER A 265 29.85 -22.05 9.50
N LYS A 266 30.77 -22.69 8.78
CA LYS A 266 32.05 -23.19 9.31
C LYS A 266 33.18 -22.16 9.22
N ALA A 267 32.90 -20.97 8.71
CA ALA A 267 33.86 -19.86 8.58
C ALA A 267 33.40 -18.63 9.40
N PRO A 268 34.28 -17.66 9.70
CA PRO A 268 33.85 -16.41 10.30
C PRO A 268 32.97 -15.59 9.34
N VAL A 269 31.86 -15.03 9.83
CA VAL A 269 30.96 -14.15 9.06
C VAL A 269 30.82 -12.82 9.79
N SER A 270 30.95 -11.70 9.08
CA SER A 270 30.78 -10.36 9.67
C SER A 270 29.38 -9.82 9.43
N ILE A 271 28.82 -9.20 10.47
CA ILE A 271 27.67 -8.31 10.38
C ILE A 271 28.24 -6.94 10.02
N ASP A 272 28.10 -6.50 8.77
CA ASP A 272 28.72 -5.27 8.26
C ASP A 272 27.88 -4.04 8.60
N ALA A 273 26.55 -4.19 8.58
CA ALA A 273 25.60 -3.12 8.91
C ALA A 273 24.31 -3.67 9.50
N LEU A 274 23.63 -2.85 10.30
CA LEU A 274 22.26 -3.05 10.74
C LEU A 274 21.41 -1.90 10.19
N THR A 275 20.51 -2.22 9.27
CA THR A 275 19.59 -1.24 8.67
C THR A 275 18.16 -1.53 9.10
N LEU A 276 17.40 -0.48 9.38
CA LEU A 276 16.01 -0.59 9.80
C LEU A 276 15.11 0.10 8.77
N THR A 277 14.04 -0.58 8.33
CA THR A 277 12.99 -0.04 7.46
C THR A 277 11.63 -0.16 8.15
N GLY A 278 10.70 0.75 7.84
CA GLY A 278 9.36 0.78 8.45
C GLY A 278 9.22 1.82 9.58
N SER A 279 8.41 1.51 10.60
CA SER A 279 8.10 2.44 11.68
C SER A 279 9.30 2.78 12.57
N SER A 280 9.50 4.07 12.84
CA SER A 280 10.52 4.58 13.78
C SER A 280 10.26 4.24 15.24
N ASN A 281 9.05 3.79 15.57
CA ASN A 281 8.65 3.37 16.91
C ASN A 281 9.13 1.96 17.26
N LEU A 282 9.54 1.19 16.26
CA LEU A 282 10.17 -0.12 16.42
C LEU A 282 11.66 0.06 16.19
N THR A 283 12.48 -0.44 17.10
CA THR A 283 13.95 -0.34 17.02
C THR A 283 14.58 -1.68 17.34
N ALA A 284 15.78 -1.93 16.80
CA ALA A 284 16.57 -3.12 17.10
C ALA A 284 18.03 -2.75 17.31
N THR A 285 18.68 -3.39 18.28
CA THR A 285 20.08 -3.15 18.63
C THR A 285 20.79 -4.47 18.94
N LEU A 286 22.09 -4.54 18.71
CA LEU A 286 22.93 -5.68 19.08
C LEU A 286 23.66 -5.41 20.40
N GLY A 287 23.78 -6.42 21.25
CA GLY A 287 24.48 -6.33 22.52
C GLY A 287 26.00 -6.35 22.36
N GLY A 288 26.68 -5.40 22.99
CA GLY A 288 28.13 -5.40 23.16
C GLY A 288 28.98 -4.71 22.09
N ALA A 289 28.40 -4.29 20.95
CA ALA A 289 29.01 -3.38 19.96
C ALA A 289 28.02 -3.07 18.80
N THR A 290 28.24 -1.97 18.08
CA THR A 290 27.61 -1.69 16.78
C THR A 290 28.38 -2.38 15.64
N PRO A 291 27.71 -2.77 14.54
CA PRO A 291 28.41 -3.20 13.32
C PRO A 291 29.51 -2.22 12.89
N PRO A 292 30.64 -2.70 12.31
CA PRO A 292 30.88 -4.08 11.91
C PRO A 292 31.26 -5.02 13.07
N ARG A 293 30.76 -6.27 13.06
CA ARG A 293 31.09 -7.32 14.06
C ARG A 293 31.24 -8.69 13.41
N THR A 294 32.38 -9.34 13.61
CA THR A 294 32.62 -10.72 13.15
C THR A 294 32.18 -11.76 14.18
N LEU A 295 31.46 -12.78 13.73
CA LEU A 295 31.06 -13.94 14.52
C LEU A 295 31.84 -15.17 14.03
N GLY A 296 32.49 -15.88 14.95
CA GLY A 296 33.11 -17.18 14.66
C GLY A 296 32.06 -18.26 14.33
N PRO A 297 32.50 -19.43 13.83
CA PRO A 297 31.59 -20.56 13.54
C PRO A 297 30.76 -20.95 14.76
N GLY A 298 29.43 -20.94 14.62
CA GLY A 298 28.49 -21.25 15.71
C GLY A 298 28.38 -20.17 16.81
N GLU A 299 29.09 -19.05 16.68
CA GLU A 299 28.99 -17.94 17.64
C GLU A 299 27.65 -17.21 17.48
N THR A 300 27.10 -16.80 18.62
CA THR A 300 25.83 -16.07 18.71
C THR A 300 26.04 -14.72 19.39
N VAL A 301 25.36 -13.69 18.87
CA VAL A 301 25.20 -12.38 19.53
C VAL A 301 23.74 -12.16 19.91
N SER A 302 23.49 -11.73 21.15
CA SER A 302 22.17 -11.30 21.58
C SER A 302 21.88 -9.87 21.14
N GLY A 303 20.64 -9.60 20.77
CA GLY A 303 20.12 -8.26 20.49
C GLY A 303 18.83 -7.97 21.25
N THR A 304 18.44 -6.70 21.27
CA THR A 304 17.20 -6.24 21.90
C THR A 304 16.42 -5.40 20.89
N ALA A 305 15.18 -5.81 20.67
CA ALA A 305 14.19 -5.07 19.93
C ALA A 305 13.26 -4.34 20.91
N ARG A 306 12.82 -3.14 20.55
CA ARG A 306 11.94 -2.30 21.36
C ARG A 306 10.82 -1.73 20.51
N PHE A 307 9.60 -1.75 21.04
CA PHE A 307 8.45 -1.03 20.54
C PHE A 307 8.05 0.08 21.51
N LEU A 308 7.92 1.31 21.03
CA LEU A 308 7.37 2.46 21.75
C LEU A 308 6.09 2.92 21.05
N ALA A 309 4.92 2.67 21.61
CA ALA A 309 3.65 2.97 20.94
C ALA A 309 3.33 4.47 20.92
N GLN A 310 3.82 5.22 19.93
CA GLN A 310 3.54 6.66 19.79
C GLN A 310 2.38 7.00 18.84
N GLN A 311 1.89 6.03 18.08
CA GLN A 311 0.79 6.22 17.12
C GLN A 311 -0.19 5.06 17.23
N LEU A 312 -1.46 5.34 16.98
CA LEU A 312 -2.52 4.33 16.97
C LEU A 312 -2.39 3.39 15.77
N GLY A 313 -2.86 2.16 15.94
CA GLY A 313 -2.91 1.14 14.90
C GLY A 313 -1.64 0.30 14.79
N VAL A 314 -1.66 -0.60 13.81
CA VAL A 314 -0.59 -1.57 13.56
C VAL A 314 0.63 -0.84 12.99
N GLN A 315 1.79 -1.13 13.56
CA GLN A 315 3.08 -0.65 13.11
C GLN A 315 4.00 -1.82 12.85
N GLN A 316 4.79 -1.70 11.79
CA GLN A 316 5.69 -2.75 11.34
C GLN A 316 7.04 -2.17 11.00
N ALA A 317 8.09 -2.93 11.28
CA ALA A 317 9.45 -2.61 10.89
C ALA A 317 10.26 -3.88 10.62
N GLN A 318 11.30 -3.76 9.81
CA GLN A 318 12.22 -4.85 9.51
C GLN A 318 13.65 -4.40 9.79
N ALA A 319 14.33 -5.15 10.64
CA ALA A 319 15.77 -5.03 10.86
C ALA A 319 16.50 -6.02 9.93
N SER A 320 17.47 -5.50 9.19
CA SER A 320 18.29 -6.25 8.24
C SER A 320 19.75 -6.21 8.66
N PHE A 321 20.30 -7.38 8.98
CA PHE A 321 21.68 -7.61 9.42
C PHE A 321 22.49 -8.01 8.19
N GLN A 322 23.15 -7.03 7.57
CA GLN A 322 23.95 -7.23 6.35
C GLN A 322 25.15 -8.12 6.68
N ALA A 323 25.24 -9.27 6.02
CA ALA A 323 26.32 -10.23 6.20
C ALA A 323 27.44 -9.96 5.19
N SER A 324 28.69 -10.26 5.56
CA SER A 324 29.84 -10.20 4.65
C SER A 324 29.79 -11.26 3.54
N ASP A 325 28.96 -12.28 3.71
CA ASP A 325 28.73 -13.40 2.78
C ASP A 325 27.27 -13.87 2.93
N GLY A 326 26.62 -14.12 1.79
CA GLY A 326 25.20 -14.48 1.69
C GLY A 326 24.24 -13.31 1.84
N GLY A 327 22.96 -13.64 1.87
CA GLY A 327 21.88 -12.70 2.13
C GLY A 327 21.86 -12.23 3.59
N PRO A 328 21.21 -11.09 3.87
CA PRO A 328 21.11 -10.56 5.22
C PRO A 328 20.27 -11.45 6.13
N GLY A 329 20.64 -11.51 7.41
CA GLY A 329 19.74 -11.96 8.46
C GLY A 329 18.60 -10.95 8.62
N ILE A 330 17.36 -11.41 8.80
CA ILE A 330 16.19 -10.54 8.88
C ILE A 330 15.45 -10.77 10.20
N LEU A 331 15.03 -9.67 10.82
CA LEU A 331 14.10 -9.64 11.94
C LEU A 331 12.91 -8.77 11.58
N ALA A 332 11.74 -9.37 11.41
CA ALA A 332 10.49 -8.64 11.26
C ALA A 332 9.90 -8.32 12.63
N MET A 333 9.36 -7.11 12.80
CA MET A 333 8.78 -6.66 14.05
C MET A 333 7.41 -6.05 13.79
N THR A 334 6.46 -6.36 14.66
CA THR A 334 5.10 -5.80 14.63
C THR A 334 4.67 -5.35 16.02
N GLY A 335 3.86 -4.31 16.10
CA GLY A 335 3.23 -3.87 17.34
C GLY A 335 2.06 -2.94 17.06
N THR A 336 1.04 -2.97 17.91
CA THR A 336 -0.17 -2.15 17.74
C THR A 336 -0.27 -1.12 18.84
N GLY A 337 -0.29 0.17 18.49
CA GLY A 337 -0.61 1.22 19.44
C GLY A 337 -2.12 1.32 19.64
N ILE A 338 -2.57 1.21 20.89
CA ILE A 338 -3.98 1.33 21.29
C ILE A 338 -4.14 2.40 22.36
N GLY A 339 -5.38 2.82 22.61
CA GLY A 339 -5.73 3.71 23.71
C GLY A 339 -6.68 4.81 23.29
N ALA A 340 -7.16 5.51 24.30
CA ALA A 340 -8.02 6.67 24.16
C ALA A 340 -7.26 7.84 23.52
N VAL A 341 -7.92 8.53 22.59
CA VAL A 341 -7.45 9.82 22.08
C VAL A 341 -8.59 10.82 22.17
N LEU A 342 -8.33 11.93 22.85
CA LEU A 342 -9.31 12.96 23.12
C LEU A 342 -9.38 13.93 21.95
N GLN A 343 -10.57 14.14 21.42
CA GLN A 343 -10.85 15.22 20.48
C GLN A 343 -11.94 16.14 21.02
N ALA A 344 -11.59 17.39 21.30
CA ALA A 344 -12.55 18.44 21.66
C ALA A 344 -12.93 19.28 20.44
N ARG A 345 -14.23 19.49 20.22
CA ARG A 345 -14.77 20.39 19.19
C ARG A 345 -15.87 21.30 19.76
N PRO A 346 -15.90 22.60 19.43
CA PRO A 346 -14.90 23.31 18.63
C PRO A 346 -13.58 23.52 19.39
N LYS A 347 -12.48 23.80 18.67
CA LYS A 347 -11.17 24.09 19.28
C LYS A 347 -11.13 25.43 20.02
N SER A 348 -12.12 26.29 19.81
CA SER A 348 -12.37 27.53 20.53
C SER A 348 -13.87 27.77 20.59
N LEU A 349 -14.41 28.26 21.71
CA LEU A 349 -15.83 28.52 21.87
C LEU A 349 -16.09 30.02 22.05
N PHE A 350 -16.89 30.59 21.15
CA PHE A 350 -17.44 31.95 21.28
C PHE A 350 -18.92 31.87 21.64
N VAL A 351 -19.30 32.25 22.86
CA VAL A 351 -20.70 32.22 23.33
C VAL A 351 -21.50 33.40 22.76
N GLY A 352 -20.83 34.46 22.32
CA GLY A 352 -21.44 35.67 21.77
C GLY A 352 -21.73 36.74 22.82
N ALA A 353 -22.49 37.75 22.42
CA ALA A 353 -22.92 38.82 23.32
C ALA A 353 -23.93 38.28 24.34
N THR A 354 -23.79 38.72 25.60
CA THR A 354 -24.67 38.34 26.71
C THR A 354 -24.93 39.57 27.56
N ALA A 355 -26.19 39.81 27.93
CA ALA A 355 -26.53 40.92 28.80
C ALA A 355 -26.04 40.68 30.23
N ILE A 356 -25.52 41.72 30.88
CA ILE A 356 -25.07 41.66 32.29
C ILE A 356 -26.20 41.05 33.15
N GLY A 357 -25.85 40.16 34.07
CA GLY A 357 -26.80 39.51 34.97
C GLY A 357 -27.69 38.43 34.35
N THR A 358 -27.46 38.07 33.08
CA THR A 358 -28.09 36.92 32.42
C THR A 358 -27.04 35.87 32.06
N THR A 359 -27.46 34.64 31.78
CA THR A 359 -26.55 33.53 31.46
C THR A 359 -26.83 33.00 30.05
N ARG A 360 -25.78 32.82 29.26
CA ARG A 360 -25.82 32.06 28.00
C ARG A 360 -24.83 30.90 28.05
N SER A 361 -25.09 29.86 27.27
CA SER A 361 -24.24 28.66 27.25
C SER A 361 -23.87 28.26 25.83
N GLY A 362 -22.64 27.76 25.65
CA GLY A 362 -22.19 27.03 24.48
C GLY A 362 -21.76 25.62 24.87
N VAL A 363 -21.46 24.78 23.89
CA VAL A 363 -21.09 23.37 24.13
C VAL A 363 -19.75 23.07 23.48
N VAL A 364 -18.90 22.35 24.21
CA VAL A 364 -17.70 21.68 23.67
C VAL A 364 -17.95 20.18 23.72
N THR A 365 -18.05 19.55 22.55
CA THR A 365 -18.19 18.10 22.43
C THR A 365 -16.82 17.45 22.48
N VAL A 366 -16.64 16.53 23.43
CA VAL A 366 -15.47 15.67 23.53
C VAL A 366 -15.82 14.31 22.92
N THR A 367 -14.98 13.83 22.01
CA THR A 367 -15.12 12.55 21.34
C THR A 367 -13.89 11.70 21.61
N ASN A 368 -14.07 10.41 21.92
CA ASN A 368 -12.99 9.44 21.88
C ASN A 368 -12.73 9.03 20.42
N VAL A 369 -11.59 9.43 19.86
CA VAL A 369 -11.14 9.06 18.51
C VAL A 369 -9.99 8.04 18.53
N GLY A 370 -9.82 7.37 19.67
CA GLY A 370 -8.80 6.35 19.89
C GLY A 370 -9.03 5.06 19.11
N VAL A 371 -8.15 4.08 19.34
CA VAL A 371 -8.31 2.70 18.86
C VAL A 371 -8.20 1.79 20.07
N ASP A 372 -9.27 1.04 20.35
CA ASP A 372 -9.32 0.11 21.47
C ASP A 372 -10.17 -1.12 21.10
N PRO A 373 -9.62 -2.04 20.29
CA PRO A 373 -10.37 -3.18 19.77
C PRO A 373 -10.87 -4.14 20.85
N ARG A 374 -10.28 -4.10 22.06
CA ARG A 374 -10.64 -4.96 23.19
C ARG A 374 -11.45 -4.25 24.28
N GLN A 375 -11.74 -2.96 24.11
CA GLN A 375 -12.49 -2.15 25.08
C GLN A 375 -11.85 -2.17 26.49
N VAL A 376 -10.52 -2.10 26.55
CA VAL A 376 -9.74 -2.19 27.81
C VAL A 376 -9.17 -0.83 28.26
N ALA A 377 -9.36 0.21 27.47
CA ALA A 377 -8.84 1.55 27.63
C ALA A 377 -9.83 2.63 27.11
N PRO A 378 -11.07 2.69 27.64
CA PRO A 378 -12.01 3.76 27.30
C PRO A 378 -11.46 5.14 27.67
N LEU A 379 -11.92 6.19 26.99
CA LEU A 379 -11.57 7.56 27.32
C LEU A 379 -12.26 7.98 28.62
N ALA A 380 -11.45 8.44 29.57
CA ALA A 380 -11.87 9.01 30.83
C ALA A 380 -11.29 10.42 30.96
N LEU A 381 -12.14 11.39 31.26
CA LEU A 381 -11.72 12.72 31.67
C LEU A 381 -11.41 12.66 33.15
N THR A 382 -10.19 13.01 33.55
CA THR A 382 -9.76 13.05 34.95
C THR A 382 -10.11 14.37 35.60
N GLY A 383 -10.29 15.43 34.80
CA GLY A 383 -10.73 16.74 35.27
C GLY A 383 -11.22 17.63 34.15
N VAL A 384 -12.24 18.44 34.44
CA VAL A 384 -12.74 19.48 33.55
C VAL A 384 -12.98 20.73 34.40
N TRP A 385 -12.34 21.85 34.06
CA TRP A 385 -12.51 23.12 34.76
C TRP A 385 -12.20 24.32 33.86
N ILE A 386 -12.45 25.53 34.35
CA ILE A 386 -12.13 26.76 33.62
C ILE A 386 -10.95 27.44 34.31
N ASP A 387 -9.85 27.61 33.56
CA ASP A 387 -8.71 28.43 33.94
C ASP A 387 -8.89 29.88 33.46
N ARG A 388 -8.18 30.81 34.12
CA ARG A 388 -8.28 32.26 33.90
C ARG A 388 -9.72 32.80 33.98
N ASN A 389 -10.53 32.22 34.86
CA ASN A 389 -11.92 32.61 35.07
C ASN A 389 -12.04 33.86 35.96
N ASP A 390 -12.63 34.93 35.44
CA ASP A 390 -12.96 36.16 36.16
C ASP A 390 -14.23 36.05 37.04
N GLY A 391 -14.77 34.83 37.20
CA GLY A 391 -16.00 34.54 37.92
C GLY A 391 -17.27 34.73 37.10
N THR A 392 -17.14 34.90 35.78
CA THR A 392 -18.27 34.95 34.84
C THR A 392 -18.48 33.65 34.06
N TRP A 393 -17.51 32.74 34.04
CA TRP A 393 -17.63 31.47 33.33
C TRP A 393 -17.92 30.30 34.28
N SER A 394 -18.64 29.28 33.80
CA SER A 394 -18.83 28.01 34.53
C SER A 394 -18.96 26.84 33.57
N VAL A 395 -18.43 25.67 33.94
CA VAL A 395 -18.61 24.41 33.20
C VAL A 395 -19.10 23.33 34.16
N GLN A 396 -19.87 22.36 33.67
CA GLN A 396 -20.07 21.12 34.40
C GLN A 396 -18.72 20.37 34.47
N GLY A 397 -18.02 20.58 35.59
CA GLY A 397 -16.68 20.07 35.80
C GLY A 397 -16.62 18.67 36.42
N GLY A 398 -15.39 18.20 36.62
CA GLY A 398 -15.07 16.96 37.32
C GLY A 398 -14.66 15.79 36.42
N ALA A 399 -14.34 14.66 37.05
CA ALA A 399 -13.98 13.43 36.36
C ALA A 399 -15.22 12.75 35.78
N MET A 400 -15.15 12.28 34.54
CA MET A 400 -16.26 11.59 33.87
C MET A 400 -15.76 10.59 32.83
N MET A 401 -16.55 9.55 32.58
CA MET A 401 -16.28 8.57 31.54
C MET A 401 -16.92 9.01 30.21
N VAL A 402 -16.11 9.11 29.15
CA VAL A 402 -16.61 9.35 27.80
C VAL A 402 -17.02 8.03 27.15
N GLY A 403 -16.18 6.99 27.28
CA GLY A 403 -16.44 5.64 26.79
C GLY A 403 -15.52 5.19 25.66
N GLU A 404 -15.98 4.18 24.92
CA GLU A 404 -15.25 3.52 23.82
C GLU A 404 -14.99 4.45 22.62
N PRO A 405 -14.08 4.10 21.69
CA PRO A 405 -13.90 4.84 20.45
C PRO A 405 -15.22 5.11 19.72
N GLY A 406 -15.44 6.37 19.35
CA GLY A 406 -16.68 6.89 18.76
C GLY A 406 -17.67 7.47 19.78
N ALA A 407 -17.53 7.17 21.08
CA ALA A 407 -18.37 7.75 22.12
C ALA A 407 -18.10 9.27 22.30
N LYS A 408 -19.14 9.98 22.74
CA LYS A 408 -19.13 11.45 22.86
C LYS A 408 -19.73 11.91 24.19
N VAL A 409 -19.21 13.01 24.72
CA VAL A 409 -19.83 13.75 25.83
C VAL A 409 -19.83 15.24 25.51
N ASP A 410 -20.93 15.91 25.80
CA ASP A 410 -21.08 17.35 25.62
C ASP A 410 -20.76 18.07 26.93
N LEU A 411 -19.83 19.02 26.89
CA LEU A 411 -19.45 19.86 28.02
C LEU A 411 -20.12 21.24 27.87
N PRO A 412 -21.22 21.51 28.60
CA PRO A 412 -21.88 22.81 28.55
C PRO A 412 -21.06 23.86 29.32
N VAL A 413 -20.65 24.90 28.62
CA VAL A 413 -19.91 26.05 29.14
C VAL A 413 -20.83 27.25 29.17
N SER A 414 -21.03 27.84 30.34
CA SER A 414 -21.93 28.99 30.56
C SER A 414 -21.15 30.25 30.88
N PHE A 415 -21.69 31.40 30.47
CA PHE A 415 -21.15 32.74 30.66
C PHE A 415 -22.22 33.68 31.23
N THR A 416 -21.89 34.33 32.35
CA THR A 416 -22.73 35.27 33.10
C THR A 416 -21.95 36.55 33.39
N PRO A 417 -21.99 37.56 32.50
CA PRO A 417 -21.22 38.79 32.66
C PRO A 417 -21.71 39.65 33.83
N ARG A 418 -20.78 40.27 34.55
CA ARG A 418 -21.04 41.23 35.64
C ARG A 418 -20.79 42.69 35.23
N VAL A 419 -19.96 42.88 34.22
CA VAL A 419 -19.54 44.19 33.69
C VAL A 419 -19.55 44.13 32.16
N PRO A 420 -19.66 45.28 31.45
CA PRO A 420 -19.59 45.29 30.00
C PRO A 420 -18.13 45.11 29.52
N GLY A 421 -17.96 44.50 28.35
CA GLY A 421 -16.65 44.30 27.71
C GLY A 421 -16.39 42.84 27.30
N MET A 422 -15.23 42.63 26.66
CA MET A 422 -14.74 41.29 26.32
C MET A 422 -14.37 40.52 27.60
N SER A 423 -14.81 39.28 27.72
CA SER A 423 -14.32 38.32 28.70
C SER A 423 -13.72 37.12 27.98
N GLN A 424 -12.59 36.63 28.49
CA GLN A 424 -11.85 35.49 27.95
C GLN A 424 -11.51 34.55 29.10
N ALA A 425 -11.58 33.26 28.82
CA ALA A 425 -11.19 32.21 29.75
C ALA A 425 -10.67 30.99 28.96
N THR A 426 -10.31 29.91 29.64
CA THR A 426 -9.87 28.68 28.95
C THR A 426 -10.50 27.48 29.62
N LEU A 427 -11.24 26.68 28.87
CA LEU A 427 -11.71 25.38 29.32
C LEU A 427 -10.52 24.43 29.27
N VAL A 428 -10.18 23.83 30.40
CA VAL A 428 -9.13 22.83 30.54
C VAL A 428 -9.77 21.47 30.72
N ILE A 429 -9.30 20.50 29.94
CA ILE A 429 -9.76 19.12 29.95
C ILE A 429 -8.54 18.23 30.16
N GLU A 430 -8.48 17.55 31.31
CA GLU A 430 -7.52 16.50 31.58
C GLU A 430 -8.12 15.12 31.31
N SER A 431 -7.32 14.20 30.77
CA SER A 431 -7.78 12.85 30.44
C SER A 431 -6.68 11.79 30.51
N ASN A 432 -7.08 10.53 30.33
CA ASN A 432 -6.16 9.40 30.15
C ASN A 432 -5.66 9.22 28.70
N ASP A 433 -5.80 10.24 27.84
CA ASP A 433 -5.13 10.27 26.54
C ASP A 433 -3.60 10.24 26.73
N GLY A 434 -2.95 9.18 26.25
CA GLY A 434 -1.53 8.96 26.45
C GLY A 434 -0.61 9.93 25.72
N MET A 435 -1.11 10.67 24.73
CA MET A 435 -0.35 11.65 23.95
C MET A 435 -0.72 13.09 24.33
N HIS A 436 -2.00 13.36 24.55
CA HIS A 436 -2.53 14.69 24.90
C HIS A 436 -3.37 14.63 26.17
N PRO A 437 -2.77 14.32 27.34
CA PRO A 437 -3.51 14.22 28.59
C PRO A 437 -4.09 15.57 29.05
N HIS A 438 -3.65 16.69 28.48
CA HIS A 438 -4.11 18.05 28.80
C HIS A 438 -4.52 18.79 27.51
N VAL A 439 -5.78 19.18 27.40
CA VAL A 439 -6.34 19.90 26.26
C VAL A 439 -6.97 21.21 26.72
N GLU A 440 -6.65 22.29 26.00
CA GLU A 440 -7.18 23.63 26.26
C GLU A 440 -8.09 24.10 25.12
N VAL A 441 -9.27 24.62 25.47
CA VAL A 441 -10.22 25.23 24.54
C VAL A 441 -10.42 26.71 24.95
N PRO A 442 -9.90 27.67 24.17
CA PRO A 442 -10.10 29.09 24.45
C PRO A 442 -11.58 29.48 24.41
N LEU A 443 -11.99 30.25 25.41
CA LEU A 443 -13.35 30.75 25.58
C LEU A 443 -13.38 32.26 25.38
N SER A 444 -14.38 32.77 24.68
CA SER A 444 -14.59 34.22 24.55
C SER A 444 -16.07 34.59 24.49
N ALA A 445 -16.41 35.73 25.08
CA ALA A 445 -17.76 36.29 25.07
C ALA A 445 -17.71 37.79 25.34
N ILE A 446 -18.83 38.48 25.11
CA ILE A 446 -18.95 39.92 25.34
C ILE A 446 -20.09 40.19 26.31
N GLY A 447 -19.78 40.81 27.45
CA GLY A 447 -20.79 41.40 28.33
C GLY A 447 -21.31 42.72 27.75
N ARG A 448 -22.63 42.89 27.70
CA ARG A 448 -23.27 44.17 27.33
C ARG A 448 -24.20 44.64 28.44
N ASP A 449 -24.14 45.94 28.75
CA ASP A 449 -25.16 46.58 29.57
C ASP A 449 -26.29 47.03 28.64
N LEU A 450 -27.47 46.41 28.79
CA LEU A 450 -28.63 46.60 27.92
C LEU A 450 -29.88 46.82 28.77
N LEU A 451 -30.82 47.61 28.26
CA LEU A 451 -32.16 47.70 28.85
C LEU A 451 -32.88 46.32 28.82
N PRO A 452 -33.79 46.03 29.76
CA PRO A 452 -34.55 44.79 29.75
C PRO A 452 -35.31 44.60 28.43
N CYS A 453 -34.89 43.61 27.65
CA CYS A 453 -35.45 43.37 26.33
C CYS A 453 -36.94 42.98 26.39
N SER A 454 -37.74 43.60 25.54
CA SER A 454 -39.16 43.31 25.30
C SER A 454 -39.39 43.01 23.82
N LEU A 455 -39.88 41.80 23.53
CA LEU A 455 -40.15 41.32 22.19
C LEU A 455 -41.66 41.17 21.94
N GLN A 456 -42.11 41.59 20.77
CA GLN A 456 -43.43 41.25 20.25
C GLN A 456 -43.33 40.04 19.33
N VAL A 457 -44.23 39.07 19.49
CA VAL A 457 -44.42 37.94 18.56
C VAL A 457 -45.51 38.33 17.55
N SER A 458 -45.25 38.15 16.25
CA SER A 458 -46.20 38.38 15.17
C SER A 458 -46.35 37.10 14.32
N PRO A 459 -47.57 36.60 14.03
CA PRO A 459 -48.87 37.23 14.28
C PRO A 459 -49.33 37.18 15.76
N GLY A 460 -48.74 36.32 16.59
CA GLY A 460 -49.05 36.22 18.02
C GLY A 460 -48.53 34.91 18.61
N THR A 461 -48.78 34.69 19.90
CA THR A 461 -48.56 33.42 20.60
C THR A 461 -49.89 32.95 21.20
N PRO A 462 -50.35 31.70 20.96
CA PRO A 462 -49.68 30.66 20.20
C PRO A 462 -49.65 30.91 18.68
N VAL A 463 -48.64 30.35 18.02
CA VAL A 463 -48.55 30.28 16.56
C VAL A 463 -49.32 29.05 16.10
N ASP A 464 -50.39 29.27 15.33
CA ASP A 464 -51.31 28.23 14.90
C ASP A 464 -50.97 27.77 13.48
N PHE A 465 -50.61 26.49 13.33
CA PHE A 465 -50.32 25.81 12.06
C PHE A 465 -51.59 25.30 11.36
N GLY A 466 -52.77 25.52 11.96
CA GLY A 466 -54.06 25.12 11.44
C GLY A 466 -54.24 23.61 11.39
N ALA A 467 -55.24 23.17 10.62
CA ALA A 467 -55.53 21.76 10.40
C ALA A 467 -54.77 21.23 9.18
N GLN A 468 -53.87 20.29 9.42
CA GLN A 468 -53.00 19.67 8.44
C GLN A 468 -53.33 18.19 8.23
N ARG A 469 -53.05 17.71 7.02
CA ARG A 469 -53.16 16.29 6.72
C ARG A 469 -52.06 15.52 7.45
N PRO A 470 -52.34 14.35 8.05
CA PRO A 470 -51.30 13.54 8.67
C PRO A 470 -50.16 13.22 7.68
N PHE A 471 -48.92 13.24 8.19
CA PHE A 471 -47.68 12.97 7.45
C PHE A 471 -47.35 13.94 6.32
N VAL A 472 -47.98 15.12 6.32
CA VAL A 472 -47.63 16.22 5.40
C VAL A 472 -46.93 17.32 6.21
N PRO A 473 -45.62 17.53 6.03
CA PRO A 473 -44.91 18.59 6.73
C PRO A 473 -45.31 19.96 6.18
N ILE A 474 -45.56 20.90 7.09
CA ILE A 474 -45.74 22.33 6.81
C ILE A 474 -44.67 23.11 7.55
N VAL A 475 -43.99 24.01 6.85
CA VAL A 475 -43.12 25.02 7.45
C VAL A 475 -43.90 26.32 7.53
N GLU A 476 -44.09 26.81 8.75
CA GLU A 476 -44.65 28.13 9.07
C GLU A 476 -43.69 28.83 10.04
N GLY A 477 -43.96 30.07 10.40
CA GLY A 477 -43.11 30.80 11.31
C GLY A 477 -43.76 32.01 11.93
N PHE A 478 -42.98 32.68 12.77
CA PHE A 478 -43.35 33.93 13.41
C PHE A 478 -42.16 34.89 13.41
N GLU A 479 -42.46 36.17 13.56
CA GLU A 479 -41.43 37.19 13.75
C GLU A 479 -41.34 37.60 15.23
N LEU A 480 -40.11 37.73 15.71
CA LEU A 480 -39.76 38.39 16.97
C LEU A 480 -39.32 39.82 16.65
N ILE A 481 -40.05 40.81 17.16
CA ILE A 481 -39.82 42.23 16.88
C ILE A 481 -39.37 42.93 18.17
N ASN A 482 -38.22 43.60 18.13
CA ASN A 482 -37.71 44.37 19.25
C ASN A 482 -38.55 45.65 19.48
N LYS A 483 -39.19 45.76 20.65
CA LYS A 483 -39.94 46.94 21.09
C LYS A 483 -39.22 47.78 22.15
N THR A 484 -38.00 47.38 22.50
CA THR A 484 -37.11 48.09 23.41
C THR A 484 -36.45 49.26 22.67
N ALA A 485 -36.15 50.33 23.37
CA ALA A 485 -35.38 51.47 22.83
C ALA A 485 -33.87 51.20 22.73
N ASP A 486 -33.43 49.97 23.00
CA ASP A 486 -32.05 49.49 22.99
C ASP A 486 -31.98 48.13 22.28
N ASP A 487 -30.77 47.64 22.02
CA ASP A 487 -30.54 46.34 21.40
C ASP A 487 -31.11 45.19 22.26
N CYS A 488 -31.75 44.23 21.59
CA CYS A 488 -32.24 42.98 22.17
C CYS A 488 -31.40 41.80 21.67
N ILE A 489 -30.68 41.13 22.56
CA ILE A 489 -30.01 39.87 22.23
C ILE A 489 -31.03 38.75 22.38
N VAL A 490 -31.27 38.03 21.29
CA VAL A 490 -32.16 36.88 21.22
C VAL A 490 -31.32 35.69 20.77
N GLY A 491 -31.41 34.55 21.44
CA GLY A 491 -30.54 33.42 21.09
C GLY A 491 -31.00 32.10 21.64
N ASP A 492 -30.18 31.09 21.38
CA ASP A 492 -30.30 29.74 21.94
C ASP A 492 -31.72 29.14 21.78
N PRO A 493 -32.33 29.19 20.58
CA PRO A 493 -33.68 28.71 20.37
C PRO A 493 -33.75 27.20 20.53
N ALA A 494 -34.72 26.74 21.32
CA ALA A 494 -34.95 25.32 21.57
C ALA A 494 -36.45 24.99 21.52
N ILE A 495 -36.83 23.95 20.77
CA ILE A 495 -38.17 23.36 20.88
C ILE A 495 -38.18 22.55 22.18
N VAL A 496 -38.87 23.08 23.20
CA VAL A 496 -38.88 22.52 24.56
C VAL A 496 -40.04 21.56 24.80
N SER A 497 -41.06 21.59 23.93
CA SER A 497 -42.19 20.65 23.93
C SER A 497 -42.79 20.51 22.53
N GLY A 498 -43.49 19.39 22.31
CA GLY A 498 -44.20 19.13 21.05
C GLY A 498 -43.41 18.36 19.98
N ALA A 499 -42.16 17.96 20.25
CA ALA A 499 -41.44 17.00 19.40
C ALA A 499 -42.08 15.60 19.49
N PRO A 500 -42.04 14.77 18.41
CA PRO A 500 -41.42 15.03 17.11
C PRO A 500 -42.31 15.83 16.13
N ALA A 501 -43.56 16.15 16.51
CA ALA A 501 -44.52 16.83 15.65
C ALA A 501 -44.07 18.24 15.26
N PHE A 502 -43.46 18.99 16.19
CA PHE A 502 -42.76 20.25 15.91
C PHE A 502 -41.26 20.02 15.87
N ARG A 503 -40.60 20.51 14.82
CA ARG A 503 -39.15 20.39 14.63
C ARG A 503 -38.58 21.56 13.85
N TRP A 504 -37.26 21.69 13.88
CA TRP A 504 -36.58 22.67 13.05
C TRP A 504 -36.58 22.21 11.59
N PRO A 505 -36.90 23.08 10.62
CA PRO A 505 -36.73 22.76 9.20
C PRO A 505 -35.28 22.32 8.94
N GLY A 506 -35.11 21.14 8.32
CA GLY A 506 -33.79 20.55 8.09
C GLY A 506 -33.00 20.16 9.35
N GLY A 507 -33.63 20.16 10.53
CA GLY A 507 -32.99 19.84 11.81
C GLY A 507 -32.08 20.93 12.36
N VAL A 508 -32.04 22.12 11.74
CA VAL A 508 -31.12 23.21 12.11
C VAL A 508 -31.87 24.31 12.86
N ALA A 509 -31.50 24.53 14.12
CA ALA A 509 -32.05 25.63 14.91
C ALA A 509 -31.56 26.99 14.35
N PRO A 510 -32.41 28.05 14.35
CA PRO A 510 -31.98 29.36 13.88
C PRO A 510 -30.87 29.93 14.79
N SER A 511 -29.94 30.68 14.20
CA SER A 511 -28.91 31.36 14.98
C SER A 511 -29.50 32.54 15.77
N GLY A 512 -28.97 32.79 16.96
CA GLY A 512 -29.29 33.99 17.73
C GLY A 512 -28.88 35.27 16.99
N ARG A 513 -29.55 36.38 17.31
CA ARG A 513 -29.34 37.70 16.71
C ARG A 513 -29.37 38.79 17.77
N THR A 514 -28.62 39.86 17.53
CA THR A 514 -28.84 41.13 18.22
C THR A 514 -29.78 41.96 17.36
N LEU A 515 -30.95 42.29 17.90
CA LEU A 515 -31.98 43.07 17.23
C LEU A 515 -31.89 44.52 17.68
N PRO A 516 -31.58 45.48 16.80
CA PRO A 516 -31.68 46.90 17.14
C PRO A 516 -33.13 47.29 17.43
N PRO A 517 -33.41 48.49 17.97
CA PRO A 517 -34.77 48.98 18.19
C PRO A 517 -35.61 48.89 16.90
N GLY A 518 -36.76 48.22 16.96
CA GLY A 518 -37.61 47.93 15.80
C GLY A 518 -37.11 46.81 14.86
N GLY A 519 -35.93 46.25 15.12
CA GLY A 519 -35.37 45.12 14.39
C GLY A 519 -36.19 43.84 14.59
N ARG A 520 -36.12 42.94 13.61
CA ARG A 520 -36.91 41.70 13.55
C ARG A 520 -36.07 40.44 13.33
N MET A 521 -36.52 39.33 13.90
CA MET A 521 -35.99 37.98 13.65
C MET A 521 -37.14 37.05 13.26
N SER A 522 -37.06 36.49 12.07
CA SER A 522 -38.00 35.47 11.61
C SER A 522 -37.55 34.09 12.10
N VAL A 523 -38.50 33.31 12.60
CA VAL A 523 -38.29 31.96 13.12
C VAL A 523 -39.17 31.01 12.32
N ARG A 524 -38.57 30.04 11.65
CA ARG A 524 -39.28 28.97 10.93
C ARG A 524 -39.35 27.72 11.80
N VAL A 525 -40.51 27.08 11.82
CA VAL A 525 -40.76 25.82 12.53
C VAL A 525 -41.52 24.91 11.58
N GLU A 526 -41.13 23.65 11.53
CA GLU A 526 -41.84 22.62 10.77
C GLU A 526 -42.82 21.89 11.70
N PHE A 527 -44.05 21.75 11.25
CA PHE A 527 -45.08 20.93 11.90
C PHE A 527 -45.47 19.76 10.99
N MET A 528 -45.48 18.56 11.54
CA MET A 528 -45.96 17.35 10.88
C MET A 528 -46.82 16.56 11.85
N ALA A 529 -48.13 16.56 11.62
CA ALA A 529 -49.04 15.75 12.40
C ALA A 529 -48.89 14.26 12.05
N GLU A 530 -48.64 13.40 13.04
CA GLU A 530 -48.56 11.95 12.82
C GLU A 530 -49.93 11.28 12.86
N GLN A 531 -50.90 11.90 13.52
CA GLN A 531 -52.23 11.34 13.77
C GLN A 531 -53.28 12.45 13.81
N ALA A 532 -54.56 12.08 13.69
CA ALA A 532 -55.66 13.02 13.71
C ALA A 532 -56.00 13.50 15.13
N GLN A 533 -55.28 14.51 15.63
CA GLN A 533 -55.48 15.13 16.94
C GLN A 533 -54.88 16.54 16.99
N THR A 534 -55.14 17.29 18.06
CA THR A 534 -54.45 18.57 18.33
C THR A 534 -53.10 18.33 18.98
N PHE A 535 -52.08 19.04 18.50
CA PHE A 535 -50.72 19.06 19.03
C PHE A 535 -50.44 20.45 19.61
N SER A 536 -49.72 20.46 20.74
CA SER A 536 -49.22 21.69 21.35
C SER A 536 -47.71 21.55 21.57
N GLY A 537 -46.98 22.62 21.31
CA GLY A 537 -45.54 22.69 21.47
C GLY A 537 -45.12 24.07 21.92
N ALA A 538 -43.82 24.26 22.12
CA ALA A 538 -43.29 25.55 22.54
C ALA A 538 -41.82 25.70 22.11
N VAL A 539 -41.49 26.90 21.65
CA VAL A 539 -40.10 27.32 21.37
C VAL A 539 -39.65 28.27 22.46
N ARG A 540 -38.55 27.95 23.13
CA ARG A 540 -37.91 28.81 24.13
C ARG A 540 -36.70 29.50 23.53
N PHE A 541 -36.55 30.80 23.81
CA PHE A 541 -35.40 31.61 23.45
C PHE A 541 -34.75 32.18 24.70
N TYR A 542 -33.43 32.32 24.68
CA TYR A 542 -32.73 33.30 25.53
C TYR A 542 -33.09 34.72 25.08
N VAL A 543 -33.29 35.62 26.04
CA VAL A 543 -33.58 37.03 25.82
C VAL A 543 -32.75 37.88 26.78
N SER A 544 -32.18 38.99 26.31
CA SER A 544 -31.42 39.95 27.13
C SER A 544 -32.29 40.74 28.11
N ASN A 545 -32.93 40.06 29.04
CA ASN A 545 -33.77 40.65 30.08
C ASN A 545 -33.45 39.99 31.43
N ARG A 546 -32.87 40.76 32.36
CA ARG A 546 -32.42 40.24 33.67
C ARG A 546 -33.55 39.65 34.51
N SER A 547 -34.76 40.17 34.40
CA SER A 547 -35.91 39.72 35.17
C SER A 547 -36.65 38.56 34.50
N ALA A 548 -36.46 38.39 33.19
CA ALA A 548 -37.06 37.33 32.38
C ALA A 548 -36.07 36.89 31.27
N PRO A 549 -35.01 36.15 31.60
CA PRO A 549 -33.89 35.85 30.67
C PRO A 549 -34.25 34.84 29.57
N SER A 550 -35.50 34.41 29.54
CA SER A 550 -36.05 33.55 28.50
C SER A 550 -37.47 33.98 28.16
N MET A 551 -37.85 33.81 26.89
CA MET A 551 -39.23 33.86 26.45
C MET A 551 -39.65 32.54 25.82
N THR A 552 -40.94 32.27 25.84
CA THR A 552 -41.53 31.12 25.17
C THR A 552 -42.54 31.59 24.14
N VAL A 553 -42.53 30.96 22.96
CA VAL A 553 -43.56 31.11 21.94
C VAL A 553 -44.27 29.77 21.84
N ASP A 554 -45.56 29.76 22.19
CA ASP A 554 -46.38 28.56 22.16
C ASP A 554 -46.75 28.22 20.71
N LEU A 555 -46.86 26.93 20.41
CA LEU A 555 -47.20 26.40 19.09
C LEU A 555 -48.45 25.53 19.21
N VAL A 556 -49.35 25.62 18.23
CA VAL A 556 -50.52 24.75 18.14
C VAL A 556 -50.73 24.33 16.69
N GLY A 557 -51.18 23.09 16.49
CA GLY A 557 -51.57 22.60 15.17
C GLY A 557 -52.48 21.39 15.33
N SER A 558 -53.25 21.04 14.32
CA SER A 558 -54.10 19.84 14.38
C SER A 558 -53.87 18.94 13.18
N GLY A 559 -53.78 17.64 13.43
CA GLY A 559 -53.89 16.62 12.40
C GLY A 559 -55.35 16.30 12.16
N GLY A 560 -55.78 16.24 10.91
CA GLY A 560 -57.14 15.85 10.56
C GLY A 560 -57.28 15.49 9.09
N VAL A 561 -58.20 14.57 8.81
CA VAL A 561 -58.56 14.25 7.42
C VAL A 561 -59.65 15.23 7.00
N SER A 562 -59.29 16.19 6.15
CA SER A 562 -60.24 17.05 5.46
C SER A 562 -60.20 16.76 3.97
N CYS A 563 -61.37 16.65 3.36
CA CYS A 563 -61.50 16.54 1.91
C CYS A 563 -61.18 17.86 1.18
N PHE A 564 -61.09 18.99 1.90
CA PHE A 564 -60.62 20.27 1.39
C PHE A 564 -59.29 20.65 2.04
N PHE A 565 -58.34 21.16 1.26
CA PHE A 565 -57.03 21.60 1.75
C PHE A 565 -56.38 22.62 0.83
N VAL A 566 -55.39 23.36 1.34
CA VAL A 566 -54.54 24.25 0.55
C VAL A 566 -53.21 23.54 0.28
N THR A 567 -52.70 23.60 -0.96
CA THR A 567 -51.46 22.93 -1.39
C THR A 567 -50.63 23.85 -2.31
N PRO A 568 -49.29 23.81 -2.33
CA PRO A 568 -48.40 23.00 -1.50
C PRO A 568 -48.54 23.34 0.00
N PRO A 569 -48.09 22.47 0.92
CA PRO A 569 -48.16 22.73 2.38
C PRO A 569 -47.39 23.98 2.81
N THR A 570 -46.33 24.32 2.07
CA THR A 570 -45.59 25.58 2.19
C THR A 570 -45.31 26.13 0.79
N VAL A 571 -45.56 27.42 0.61
CA VAL A 571 -45.17 28.20 -0.56
C VAL A 571 -43.85 28.91 -0.24
N ASP A 572 -42.77 28.43 -0.82
CA ASP A 572 -41.43 28.98 -0.60
C ASP A 572 -40.99 29.83 -1.80
N PHE A 573 -40.74 31.11 -1.56
CA PHE A 573 -40.14 32.03 -2.53
C PHE A 573 -38.61 31.87 -2.62
N GLY A 574 -37.99 31.12 -1.70
CA GLY A 574 -36.55 30.96 -1.61
C GLY A 574 -35.82 32.27 -1.30
N PRO A 575 -34.48 32.29 -1.42
CA PRO A 575 -33.70 33.51 -1.34
C PRO A 575 -33.90 34.36 -2.59
N THR A 576 -34.37 35.59 -2.41
CA THR A 576 -34.65 36.58 -3.44
C THR A 576 -33.75 37.79 -3.26
N ILE A 577 -33.41 38.46 -4.35
CA ILE A 577 -32.60 39.68 -4.32
C ILE A 577 -33.53 40.88 -4.12
N LEU A 578 -33.24 41.70 -3.11
CA LEU A 578 -33.99 42.92 -2.81
C LEU A 578 -33.97 43.85 -4.04
N GLY A 579 -35.15 44.21 -4.54
CA GLY A 579 -35.31 45.07 -5.73
C GLY A 579 -35.50 44.31 -7.05
N CYS A 580 -35.41 42.98 -7.07
CA CYS A 580 -35.81 42.18 -8.23
C CYS A 580 -37.34 41.99 -8.29
N GLY A 581 -37.88 41.82 -9.50
CA GLY A 581 -39.27 41.40 -9.67
C GLY A 581 -39.43 39.96 -9.22
N ILE A 582 -40.08 39.74 -8.08
CA ILE A 582 -40.33 38.39 -7.54
C ILE A 582 -41.61 37.87 -8.19
N PRO A 583 -41.56 36.78 -8.99
CA PRO A 583 -42.76 36.22 -9.60
C PRO A 583 -43.73 35.74 -8.53
N ASP A 584 -45.01 35.90 -8.79
CA ASP A 584 -46.04 35.39 -7.89
C ASP A 584 -45.97 33.86 -7.83
N GLN A 585 -46.03 33.31 -6.63
CA GLN A 585 -46.16 31.88 -6.40
C GLN A 585 -47.63 31.54 -6.18
N TYR A 586 -47.98 30.27 -6.33
CA TYR A 586 -49.38 29.85 -6.23
C TYR A 586 -49.57 28.81 -5.12
N ALA A 587 -50.60 29.04 -4.31
CA ALA A 587 -51.26 27.99 -3.56
C ALA A 587 -52.56 27.60 -4.27
N TYR A 588 -53.01 26.37 -4.06
CA TYR A 588 -54.23 25.83 -4.64
C TYR A 588 -55.15 25.39 -3.52
N ALA A 589 -56.32 26.00 -3.44
CA ALA A 589 -57.43 25.50 -2.64
C ALA A 589 -58.08 24.33 -3.39
N VAL A 590 -57.84 23.11 -2.93
CA VAL A 590 -58.27 21.87 -3.60
C VAL A 590 -59.50 21.31 -2.91
N ASN A 591 -60.55 21.07 -3.67
CA ASN A 591 -61.75 20.42 -3.19
C ASN A 591 -61.79 18.95 -3.64
N GLN A 592 -61.46 18.02 -2.75
CA GLN A 592 -61.68 16.57 -2.92
C GLN A 592 -62.95 16.09 -2.20
N CYS A 593 -63.79 17.00 -1.70
CA CYS A 593 -65.07 16.64 -1.13
C CYS A 593 -66.02 16.15 -2.22
N SER A 594 -66.97 15.28 -1.86
CA SER A 594 -68.03 14.83 -2.76
C SER A 594 -69.06 15.93 -3.08
N PHE A 595 -68.93 17.11 -2.45
CA PHE A 595 -69.79 18.26 -2.61
C PHE A 595 -68.97 19.54 -2.89
N PRO A 596 -69.56 20.54 -3.55
CA PRO A 596 -68.87 21.80 -3.83
C PRO A 596 -68.64 22.61 -2.54
N VAL A 597 -67.49 23.28 -2.45
CA VAL A 597 -67.06 24.11 -1.31
C VAL A 597 -66.90 25.56 -1.77
N THR A 598 -67.41 26.51 -1.00
CA THR A 598 -67.32 27.95 -1.33
C THR A 598 -66.18 28.59 -0.55
N VAL A 599 -65.17 29.12 -1.27
CA VAL A 599 -64.14 29.97 -0.67
C VAL A 599 -64.68 31.40 -0.62
N THR A 600 -64.76 31.97 0.58
CA THR A 600 -65.37 33.29 0.82
C THR A 600 -64.34 34.40 1.02
N ARG A 601 -63.17 34.06 1.55
CA ARG A 601 -62.06 34.99 1.80
C ARG A 601 -60.72 34.27 1.66
N VAL A 602 -59.72 34.98 1.18
CA VAL A 602 -58.32 34.59 1.23
C VAL A 602 -57.52 35.77 1.78
N ASP A 603 -56.53 35.48 2.62
CA ASP A 603 -55.65 36.48 3.25
C ASP A 603 -54.27 35.88 3.53
N THR A 604 -53.31 36.70 3.95
CA THR A 604 -51.99 36.26 4.41
C THR A 604 -51.72 36.70 5.84
N THR A 605 -51.00 35.87 6.60
CA THR A 605 -50.38 36.29 7.86
C THR A 605 -48.96 36.78 7.58
N GLY A 606 -48.55 37.86 8.26
CA GLY A 606 -47.21 38.44 8.13
C GLY A 606 -47.03 39.33 6.89
N ALA A 607 -46.47 40.53 7.09
CA ALA A 607 -45.90 41.30 5.99
C ALA A 607 -44.57 40.65 5.57
N PRO A 608 -44.20 40.65 4.27
CA PRO A 608 -44.74 41.44 3.18
C PRO A 608 -45.42 40.58 2.10
N PHE A 609 -46.11 39.53 2.52
CA PHE A 609 -46.89 38.67 1.63
C PHE A 609 -48.29 39.25 1.41
N SER A 610 -48.84 39.07 0.21
CA SER A 610 -50.24 39.34 -0.09
C SER A 610 -50.81 38.24 -0.97
N ALA A 611 -52.02 37.77 -0.69
CA ALA A 611 -52.71 36.79 -1.52
C ALA A 611 -53.89 37.42 -2.28
N SER A 612 -54.15 36.94 -3.49
CA SER A 612 -55.29 37.35 -4.30
C SER A 612 -55.95 36.16 -5.00
N ALA A 613 -57.28 36.18 -5.03
CA ALA A 613 -58.12 35.22 -5.75
C ALA A 613 -59.46 35.89 -6.09
N SER A 614 -60.11 35.44 -7.16
CA SER A 614 -61.46 35.90 -7.52
C SER A 614 -62.49 35.27 -6.57
N LEU A 615 -63.00 36.04 -5.60
CA LEU A 615 -63.87 35.56 -4.53
C LEU A 615 -65.20 36.35 -4.45
N PRO A 616 -66.29 35.74 -3.93
CA PRO A 616 -66.39 34.33 -3.52
C PRO A 616 -66.43 33.39 -4.72
N VAL A 617 -65.85 32.20 -4.58
CA VAL A 617 -65.85 31.16 -5.64
C VAL A 617 -66.31 29.83 -5.09
N ARG A 618 -67.18 29.16 -5.85
CA ARG A 618 -67.65 27.81 -5.56
C ARG A 618 -66.82 26.79 -6.33
N ILE A 619 -66.00 26.02 -5.62
CA ILE A 619 -65.09 25.01 -6.17
C ILE A 619 -65.83 23.68 -6.27
N GLN A 620 -65.96 23.13 -7.47
CA GLN A 620 -66.64 21.85 -7.70
C GLN A 620 -65.82 20.66 -7.15
N PRO A 621 -66.44 19.50 -6.87
CA PRO A 621 -65.72 18.28 -6.53
C PRO A 621 -64.59 17.96 -7.52
N ASN A 622 -63.42 17.58 -7.02
CA ASN A 622 -62.20 17.25 -7.76
C ASN A 622 -61.62 18.41 -8.60
N THR A 623 -61.95 19.66 -8.26
CA THR A 623 -61.36 20.85 -8.88
C THR A 623 -60.62 21.70 -7.85
N ASN A 624 -59.93 22.74 -8.30
CA ASN A 624 -59.18 23.64 -7.43
C ASN A 624 -59.35 25.11 -7.84
N LEU A 625 -59.03 26.01 -6.90
CA LEU A 625 -58.89 27.45 -7.12
C LEU A 625 -57.41 27.83 -6.94
N PRO A 626 -56.75 28.38 -7.96
CA PRO A 626 -55.44 29.01 -7.78
C PRO A 626 -55.57 30.29 -6.95
N ILE A 627 -54.71 30.42 -5.95
CA ILE A 627 -54.52 31.59 -5.10
C ILE A 627 -53.14 32.15 -5.44
N ALA A 628 -53.09 33.32 -6.06
CA ALA A 628 -51.83 33.99 -6.37
C ALA A 628 -51.29 34.66 -5.10
N ILE A 629 -50.02 34.41 -4.79
CA ILE A 629 -49.32 34.96 -3.63
C ILE A 629 -48.18 35.81 -4.17
N SER A 630 -48.15 37.08 -3.78
CA SER A 630 -47.08 38.02 -4.09
C SER A 630 -46.21 38.24 -2.85
N TYR A 631 -44.89 38.28 -3.07
CA TYR A 631 -43.89 38.62 -2.06
C TYR A 631 -43.17 39.90 -2.47
N ARG A 632 -43.20 40.94 -1.62
CA ARG A 632 -42.60 42.26 -1.89
C ARG A 632 -41.79 42.76 -0.68
N PRO A 633 -40.61 42.17 -0.42
CA PRO A 633 -39.83 42.48 0.78
C PRO A 633 -39.35 43.94 0.82
N PRO A 634 -39.59 44.68 1.92
CA PRO A 634 -39.16 46.08 2.05
C PRO A 634 -37.69 46.22 2.45
N ALA A 635 -37.08 45.17 2.99
CA ALA A 635 -35.70 45.14 3.45
C ALA A 635 -35.17 43.69 3.41
N THR A 636 -33.85 43.54 3.52
CA THR A 636 -33.23 42.22 3.62
C THR A 636 -33.62 41.48 4.91
N GLY A 637 -33.73 40.16 4.82
CA GLY A 637 -34.09 39.28 5.91
C GLY A 637 -34.99 38.15 5.42
N ASP A 638 -35.11 37.10 6.22
CA ASP A 638 -36.13 36.09 6.03
C ASP A 638 -37.49 36.65 6.45
N ASP A 639 -38.55 36.31 5.72
CA ASP A 639 -39.94 36.61 6.04
C ASP A 639 -40.71 35.28 6.14
N VAL A 640 -41.67 35.23 7.06
CA VAL A 640 -42.48 34.05 7.34
C VAL A 640 -43.94 34.47 7.50
N GLY A 641 -44.85 33.58 7.10
CA GLY A 641 -46.28 33.81 7.16
C GLY A 641 -47.05 32.56 6.75
N ALA A 642 -48.32 32.73 6.45
CA ALA A 642 -49.20 31.71 5.91
C ALA A 642 -50.24 32.32 4.98
N VAL A 643 -50.66 31.58 3.96
CA VAL A 643 -51.85 31.88 3.16
C VAL A 643 -53.03 31.20 3.82
N GLN A 644 -54.11 31.94 4.07
CA GLN A 644 -55.30 31.46 4.74
C GLN A 644 -56.51 31.57 3.81
N ALA A 645 -57.31 30.50 3.72
CA ALA A 645 -58.52 30.42 2.91
C ALA A 645 -59.72 30.02 3.78
N TRP A 646 -60.70 30.92 3.90
CA TRP A 646 -61.96 30.67 4.63
C TRP A 646 -62.99 30.04 3.70
N THR A 647 -63.73 29.09 4.25
CA THR A 647 -64.74 28.34 3.51
C THR A 647 -66.07 28.31 4.24
N ASP A 648 -67.11 27.86 3.56
CA ASP A 648 -68.41 27.52 4.17
C ASP A 648 -68.40 26.21 4.99
N MET A 649 -67.29 25.46 4.99
CA MET A 649 -67.19 24.18 5.72
C MET A 649 -66.92 24.34 7.21
N ARG A 650 -66.17 25.38 7.61
CA ARG A 650 -65.79 25.61 9.01
C ARG A 650 -65.40 27.08 9.24
N ALA A 651 -65.41 27.51 10.50
CA ALA A 651 -65.04 28.86 10.89
C ALA A 651 -63.53 29.16 10.70
N GLU A 652 -62.68 28.18 11.00
CA GLU A 652 -61.21 28.34 10.90
C GLU A 652 -60.71 28.21 9.46
N PRO A 653 -59.73 29.03 9.03
CA PRO A 653 -59.21 28.95 7.68
C PRO A 653 -58.47 27.62 7.43
N PHE A 654 -58.43 27.20 6.17
CA PHE A 654 -57.41 26.27 5.70
C PHE A 654 -56.17 27.07 5.36
N GLN A 655 -54.99 26.58 5.75
CA GLN A 655 -53.77 27.35 5.55
C GLN A 655 -52.60 26.52 5.04
N SER A 656 -51.70 27.23 4.37
CA SER A 656 -50.41 26.76 3.89
C SER A 656 -49.36 27.79 4.31
N GLY A 657 -48.20 27.34 4.74
CA GLY A 657 -47.14 28.23 5.19
C GLY A 657 -46.57 29.02 4.02
N ILE A 658 -45.99 30.18 4.30
CA ILE A 658 -45.28 30.99 3.32
C ILE A 658 -43.91 31.33 3.89
N THR A 659 -42.87 31.10 3.09
CA THR A 659 -41.51 31.53 3.41
C THR A 659 -40.93 32.33 2.26
N GLY A 660 -40.13 33.33 2.60
CA GLY A 660 -39.33 34.08 1.63
C GLY A 660 -38.07 34.59 2.31
N GLY A 661 -37.05 34.91 1.51
CA GLY A 661 -35.89 35.63 2.00
C GLY A 661 -35.52 36.73 1.04
N ALA A 662 -35.13 37.90 1.55
CA ALA A 662 -34.60 39.00 0.78
C ALA A 662 -33.15 39.25 1.17
N GLN A 663 -32.26 39.38 0.19
CA GLN A 663 -30.86 39.70 0.41
C GLN A 663 -30.41 40.79 -0.56
N THR A 664 -29.40 41.57 -0.19
CA THR A 664 -28.75 42.46 -1.15
C THR A 664 -28.08 41.63 -2.24
N ALA A 665 -28.03 42.11 -3.48
CA ALA A 665 -27.17 41.54 -4.51
C ALA A 665 -25.71 41.74 -4.07
N ALA A 666 -25.19 40.82 -3.26
CA ALA A 666 -23.78 40.80 -2.94
C ALA A 666 -23.04 40.43 -4.23
N THR A 667 -21.96 41.15 -4.56
CA THR A 667 -21.04 40.68 -5.57
C THR A 667 -20.51 39.32 -5.12
N ILE A 668 -20.81 38.29 -5.88
CA ILE A 668 -20.28 36.97 -5.62
C ILE A 668 -18.85 36.96 -6.11
N VAL A 669 -17.95 36.50 -5.26
CA VAL A 669 -16.58 36.15 -5.63
C VAL A 669 -16.47 34.66 -5.41
N ASP A 670 -16.67 33.89 -6.47
CA ASP A 670 -16.33 32.49 -6.43
C ASP A 670 -14.83 32.35 -6.62
N GLN A 671 -14.21 31.50 -5.81
CA GLN A 671 -12.78 31.29 -5.81
C GLN A 671 -12.48 29.80 -5.91
N TRP A 672 -11.50 29.46 -6.71
CA TRP A 672 -10.99 28.11 -6.87
C TRP A 672 -9.48 28.15 -6.89
N ASP A 673 -8.86 27.25 -6.15
CA ASP A 673 -7.46 26.93 -6.37
C ASP A 673 -7.40 25.79 -7.38
N GLN A 674 -6.70 25.98 -8.49
CA GLN A 674 -6.40 24.90 -9.43
C GLN A 674 -5.47 23.92 -8.71
N SER A 675 -6.04 22.89 -8.11
CA SER A 675 -5.27 21.84 -7.44
C SER A 675 -4.42 21.03 -8.44
N THR A 676 -3.49 20.23 -7.92
CA THR A 676 -2.91 19.11 -8.69
C THR A 676 -4.05 18.30 -9.31
N PRO A 677 -3.94 17.83 -10.57
CA PRO A 677 -5.06 17.20 -11.27
C PRO A 677 -5.74 16.15 -10.40
N LYS A 678 -7.03 16.34 -10.09
CA LYS A 678 -7.82 15.35 -9.35
C LYS A 678 -8.62 14.52 -10.34
N VAL A 679 -8.50 13.20 -10.23
CA VAL A 679 -9.20 12.27 -11.12
C VAL A 679 -9.85 11.15 -10.32
N ASP A 680 -11.12 10.91 -10.57
CA ASP A 680 -11.84 9.72 -10.12
C ASP A 680 -11.96 8.81 -11.35
N MET A 681 -11.12 7.78 -11.41
CA MET A 681 -11.03 6.87 -12.55
C MET A 681 -11.75 5.57 -12.23
N LEU A 682 -12.81 5.27 -12.99
CA LEU A 682 -13.51 4.00 -12.96
C LEU A 682 -13.12 3.20 -14.20
N ILE A 683 -12.44 2.08 -13.98
CA ILE A 683 -12.09 1.11 -15.03
C ILE A 683 -13.14 0.01 -15.00
N VAL A 684 -13.77 -0.24 -16.14
CA VAL A 684 -14.73 -1.33 -16.30
C VAL A 684 -14.16 -2.33 -17.28
N ILE A 685 -13.92 -3.54 -16.78
CA ILE A 685 -13.30 -4.62 -17.55
C ILE A 685 -14.33 -5.70 -17.75
N ASP A 686 -14.51 -6.07 -19.01
CA ASP A 686 -15.33 -7.19 -19.39
C ASP A 686 -14.73 -8.50 -18.86
N ASN A 687 -15.55 -9.24 -18.10
CA ASN A 687 -15.18 -10.50 -17.46
C ASN A 687 -15.84 -11.70 -18.15
N SER A 688 -16.23 -11.55 -19.41
CA SER A 688 -16.71 -12.61 -20.27
C SER A 688 -15.62 -13.64 -20.62
N GLY A 689 -16.04 -14.80 -21.12
CA GLY A 689 -15.14 -15.90 -21.48
C GLY A 689 -14.25 -15.60 -22.70
N SER A 690 -14.67 -14.70 -23.58
CA SER A 690 -13.95 -14.33 -24.80
C SER A 690 -12.77 -13.38 -24.54
N MET A 691 -12.82 -12.60 -23.46
CA MET A 691 -11.82 -11.61 -23.03
C MET A 691 -10.44 -12.18 -22.62
N LYS A 692 -10.15 -13.44 -22.86
CA LYS A 692 -8.95 -14.12 -22.35
C LYS A 692 -7.67 -13.54 -22.96
N GLU A 693 -7.63 -13.38 -24.28
CA GLU A 693 -6.48 -12.84 -25.01
C GLU A 693 -6.29 -11.33 -24.70
N GLU A 694 -7.39 -10.60 -24.57
CA GLU A 694 -7.48 -9.16 -24.31
C GLU A 694 -7.02 -8.83 -22.89
N GLN A 695 -7.50 -9.56 -21.87
CA GLN A 695 -7.03 -9.38 -20.49
C GLN A 695 -5.55 -9.76 -20.33
N GLN A 696 -5.04 -10.71 -21.12
CA GLN A 696 -3.60 -10.99 -21.17
C GLN A 696 -2.81 -9.82 -21.78
N ALA A 697 -3.29 -9.24 -22.87
CA ALA A 697 -2.67 -8.06 -23.50
C ALA A 697 -2.72 -6.83 -22.58
N LEU A 698 -3.84 -6.64 -21.87
CA LEU A 698 -3.99 -5.63 -20.82
C LEU A 698 -2.94 -5.84 -19.74
N ALA A 699 -2.85 -7.03 -19.14
CA ALA A 699 -1.90 -7.35 -18.08
C ALA A 699 -0.43 -7.09 -18.48
N GLN A 700 -0.06 -7.37 -19.72
CA GLN A 700 1.28 -7.09 -20.26
C GLN A 700 1.56 -5.59 -20.49
N SER A 701 0.51 -4.78 -20.53
CA SER A 701 0.58 -3.34 -20.86
C SER A 701 0.34 -2.41 -19.66
N LEU A 702 0.02 -2.96 -18.48
CA LEU A 702 -0.32 -2.18 -17.28
C LEU A 702 0.80 -1.26 -16.80
N ASP A 703 2.07 -1.59 -17.07
CA ASP A 703 3.21 -0.71 -16.78
C ASP A 703 3.13 0.63 -17.50
N ARG A 704 2.59 0.65 -18.72
CA ARG A 704 2.42 1.88 -19.49
C ARG A 704 1.30 2.75 -18.93
N LEU A 705 0.19 2.12 -18.51
CA LEU A 705 -0.90 2.74 -17.76
C LEU A 705 -0.36 3.39 -16.47
N TRP A 706 0.38 2.62 -15.66
CA TRP A 706 0.96 3.12 -14.41
C TRP A 706 1.91 4.31 -14.65
N ASN A 707 2.81 4.18 -15.62
CA ASN A 707 3.76 5.25 -15.96
C ASN A 707 3.08 6.57 -16.34
N ARG A 708 1.83 6.55 -16.85
CA ARG A 708 1.08 7.80 -17.09
C ARG A 708 0.41 8.35 -15.85
N ILE A 709 -0.18 7.49 -15.03
CA ILE A 709 -0.78 7.89 -13.74
C ILE A 709 0.30 8.53 -12.84
N GLU A 710 1.46 7.89 -12.74
CA GLU A 710 2.59 8.37 -11.94
C GLU A 710 3.16 9.70 -12.47
N ARG A 711 3.34 9.83 -13.80
CA ARG A 711 3.85 11.08 -14.40
C ARG A 711 2.90 12.25 -14.30
N ALA A 712 1.59 12.01 -14.21
CA ALA A 712 0.60 13.08 -14.05
C ALA A 712 0.65 13.74 -12.67
N ASN A 713 1.28 13.09 -11.67
CA ASN A 713 1.32 13.56 -10.28
C ASN A 713 -0.06 14.01 -9.76
N ALA A 714 -1.08 13.24 -10.15
CA ALA A 714 -2.49 13.51 -9.90
C ALA A 714 -2.92 12.98 -8.52
N ASP A 715 -3.86 13.66 -7.88
CA ASP A 715 -4.58 13.15 -6.72
C ASP A 715 -5.74 12.27 -7.22
N TYR A 716 -5.49 10.97 -7.33
CA TYR A 716 -6.41 10.04 -7.96
C TYR A 716 -7.21 9.19 -6.98
N HIS A 717 -8.46 8.90 -7.33
CA HIS A 717 -9.22 7.77 -6.83
C HIS A 717 -9.39 6.80 -8.00
N ILE A 718 -8.80 5.60 -7.92
CA ILE A 718 -8.92 4.58 -8.97
C ILE A 718 -9.69 3.40 -8.42
N ALA A 719 -10.68 2.94 -9.16
CA ALA A 719 -11.42 1.72 -8.86
C ALA A 719 -11.65 0.89 -10.12
N VAL A 720 -11.75 -0.41 -9.95
CA VAL A 720 -12.07 -1.37 -11.01
C VAL A 720 -13.42 -2.01 -10.68
N THR A 721 -14.29 -2.13 -11.68
CA THR A 721 -15.51 -2.96 -11.63
C THR A 721 -15.58 -3.81 -12.90
N THR A 722 -16.52 -4.74 -12.96
CA THR A 722 -16.76 -5.58 -14.13
C THR A 722 -18.03 -5.16 -14.88
N THR A 723 -18.26 -5.79 -16.02
CA THR A 723 -19.50 -5.69 -16.79
C THR A 723 -20.67 -6.47 -16.17
N GLY A 724 -20.42 -7.37 -15.22
CA GLY A 724 -21.43 -8.27 -14.71
C GLY A 724 -22.40 -7.63 -13.72
N MET A 725 -23.69 -7.65 -14.04
CA MET A 725 -24.76 -7.21 -13.14
C MET A 725 -25.30 -8.34 -12.24
N HIS A 726 -25.02 -9.60 -12.60
CA HIS A 726 -25.56 -10.77 -11.91
C HIS A 726 -24.47 -11.83 -11.69
N PRO A 727 -24.47 -12.52 -10.53
CA PRO A 727 -23.52 -13.59 -10.26
C PRO A 727 -23.79 -14.80 -11.17
N PHE A 728 -22.74 -15.38 -11.74
CA PHE A 728 -22.84 -16.60 -12.54
C PHE A 728 -22.46 -17.83 -11.71
N THR A 729 -23.45 -18.63 -11.30
CA THR A 729 -23.26 -19.78 -10.39
C THR A 729 -23.43 -21.15 -11.06
N SER A 730 -23.62 -21.20 -12.38
CA SER A 730 -23.98 -22.43 -13.11
C SER A 730 -22.81 -23.18 -13.78
N GLY A 731 -21.55 -22.79 -13.53
CA GLY A 731 -20.34 -23.41 -14.11
C GLY A 731 -19.36 -24.00 -13.08
N LEU A 732 -18.33 -24.72 -13.56
CA LEU A 732 -17.21 -25.24 -12.73
C LEU A 732 -16.14 -24.19 -12.39
N ASN A 733 -16.22 -22.98 -12.97
CA ASN A 733 -15.25 -21.92 -12.79
C ASN A 733 -15.88 -20.80 -11.96
N HIS A 734 -15.36 -20.59 -10.74
CA HIS A 734 -15.72 -19.46 -9.88
C HIS A 734 -14.98 -18.21 -10.31
N CYS A 735 -15.67 -17.06 -10.29
CA CYS A 735 -15.00 -15.79 -10.52
C CYS A 735 -14.27 -15.30 -9.26
N PRO A 736 -13.08 -14.70 -9.41
CA PRO A 736 -12.37 -14.12 -8.29
C PRO A 736 -13.16 -12.97 -7.66
N GLY A 737 -12.76 -12.54 -6.47
CA GLY A 737 -13.25 -11.32 -5.84
C GLY A 737 -14.60 -11.40 -5.13
N GLY A 738 -15.23 -12.56 -5.05
CA GLY A 738 -16.31 -12.86 -4.10
C GLY A 738 -17.72 -12.39 -4.49
N ALA A 739 -17.91 -11.93 -5.73
CA ALA A 739 -19.22 -11.63 -6.30
C ALA A 739 -19.61 -12.56 -7.46
N GLU A 740 -18.84 -13.62 -7.72
CA GLU A 740 -19.06 -14.57 -8.83
C GLU A 740 -19.22 -13.84 -10.18
N GLY A 741 -18.41 -12.79 -10.38
CA GLY A 741 -18.37 -11.97 -11.59
C GLY A 741 -19.55 -11.00 -11.73
N GLY A 742 -20.47 -10.98 -10.76
CA GLY A 742 -21.63 -10.09 -10.69
C GLY A 742 -21.41 -8.92 -9.72
N GLU A 743 -20.40 -8.10 -9.98
CA GLU A 743 -20.06 -6.94 -9.16
C GLU A 743 -21.21 -5.94 -9.05
N ALA A 744 -22.03 -5.81 -10.09
CA ALA A 744 -23.20 -4.92 -10.15
C ALA A 744 -22.87 -3.46 -9.77
N GLY A 745 -21.70 -2.98 -10.23
CA GLY A 745 -21.18 -1.65 -9.94
C GLY A 745 -20.40 -1.52 -8.63
N ARG A 746 -20.30 -2.56 -7.80
CA ARG A 746 -19.40 -2.56 -6.62
C ARG A 746 -17.95 -2.71 -7.06
N PHE A 747 -17.03 -2.04 -6.37
CA PHE A 747 -15.60 -2.17 -6.73
C PHE A 747 -15.05 -3.57 -6.43
N PHE A 748 -14.30 -4.09 -7.39
CA PHE A 748 -13.60 -5.36 -7.33
C PHE A 748 -12.29 -5.25 -6.54
N PRO A 749 -11.92 -6.26 -5.73
CA PRO A 749 -12.70 -7.47 -5.40
C PRO A 749 -13.69 -7.27 -4.23
N VAL A 750 -14.98 -7.51 -4.42
CA VAL A 750 -16.05 -7.30 -3.41
C VAL A 750 -15.76 -7.90 -2.01
N ASN A 751 -15.01 -9.00 -1.93
CA ASN A 751 -14.64 -9.64 -0.66
C ASN A 751 -13.57 -8.92 0.18
N ASN A 752 -13.03 -7.78 -0.28
CA ASN A 752 -12.01 -6.98 0.41
C ASN A 752 -10.66 -7.69 0.64
N GLU A 753 -10.30 -8.68 -0.16
CA GLU A 753 -8.97 -9.32 -0.08
C GLU A 753 -7.80 -8.33 -0.32
N ARG A 754 -8.09 -7.19 -0.95
CA ARG A 754 -7.16 -6.08 -1.20
C ARG A 754 -7.93 -4.75 -1.31
N PRO A 755 -7.25 -3.59 -1.17
CA PRO A 755 -7.88 -2.29 -1.36
C PRO A 755 -8.56 -2.15 -2.73
N ARG A 756 -9.72 -1.49 -2.78
CA ARG A 756 -10.62 -1.44 -3.96
C ARG A 756 -10.82 -0.03 -4.46
N LEU A 757 -10.80 0.93 -3.52
CA LEU A 757 -10.61 2.34 -3.77
C LEU A 757 -9.11 2.63 -3.58
N LEU A 758 -8.41 2.92 -4.67
CA LEU A 758 -6.98 3.18 -4.67
C LEU A 758 -6.72 4.67 -4.69
N THR A 759 -5.87 5.12 -3.78
CA THR A 759 -5.44 6.53 -3.63
C THR A 759 -3.91 6.61 -3.65
N PRO A 760 -3.31 7.81 -3.75
CA PRO A 760 -1.85 7.95 -3.62
C PRO A 760 -1.28 7.42 -2.29
N GLN A 761 -2.14 7.26 -1.27
CA GLN A 761 -1.77 6.72 0.04
C GLN A 761 -1.91 5.19 0.14
N THR A 762 -2.46 4.52 -0.88
CA THR A 762 -2.56 3.06 -0.89
C THR A 762 -1.15 2.43 -0.97
N PRO A 763 -0.76 1.55 -0.03
CA PRO A 763 0.53 0.85 -0.10
C PRO A 763 0.62 -0.02 -1.36
N ASN A 764 1.77 0.01 -2.04
CA ASN A 764 2.03 -0.76 -3.27
C ASN A 764 0.92 -0.59 -4.33
N VAL A 765 0.36 0.61 -4.44
CA VAL A 765 -0.80 0.94 -5.29
C VAL A 765 -0.68 0.44 -6.74
N ARG A 766 0.52 0.43 -7.33
CA ARG A 766 0.79 -0.17 -8.64
C ARG A 766 0.39 -1.64 -8.69
N ASP A 767 0.94 -2.43 -7.77
CA ASP A 767 0.73 -3.87 -7.73
C ASP A 767 -0.71 -4.21 -7.34
N VAL A 768 -1.34 -3.39 -6.47
CA VAL A 768 -2.75 -3.53 -6.12
C VAL A 768 -3.66 -3.22 -7.31
N LEU A 769 -3.39 -2.16 -8.07
CA LEU A 769 -4.12 -1.83 -9.30
C LEU A 769 -4.01 -2.99 -10.31
N PHE A 770 -2.81 -3.55 -10.48
CA PHE A 770 -2.59 -4.65 -11.43
C PHE A 770 -3.32 -5.93 -10.99
N ALA A 771 -3.38 -6.18 -9.68
CA ALA A 771 -4.18 -7.26 -9.14
C ALA A 771 -5.70 -7.00 -9.29
N ASN A 772 -6.14 -5.74 -9.23
CA ASN A 772 -7.55 -5.36 -9.39
C ASN A 772 -8.03 -5.46 -10.84
N THR A 773 -7.16 -5.39 -11.84
CA THR A 773 -7.54 -5.61 -13.24
C THR A 773 -7.74 -7.09 -13.60
N ASN A 774 -7.31 -8.02 -12.73
CA ASN A 774 -7.51 -9.46 -12.94
C ASN A 774 -8.91 -9.89 -12.46
N VAL A 775 -9.94 -9.52 -13.22
CA VAL A 775 -11.35 -9.69 -12.87
C VAL A 775 -11.90 -11.09 -13.20
N GLY A 776 -11.15 -11.89 -13.97
CA GLY A 776 -11.57 -13.22 -14.41
C GLY A 776 -12.32 -13.21 -15.75
N ILE A 777 -12.62 -14.41 -16.26
CA ILE A 777 -13.21 -14.66 -17.61
C ILE A 777 -14.38 -15.66 -17.51
N CYS A 778 -15.31 -15.39 -16.61
CA CYS A 778 -16.22 -16.40 -16.04
C CYS A 778 -17.67 -15.90 -15.89
N ASN A 779 -17.98 -14.68 -16.34
CA ASN A 779 -19.35 -14.23 -16.51
C ASN A 779 -19.74 -14.25 -18.00
N TYR A 780 -20.99 -13.93 -18.30
CA TYR A 780 -21.55 -13.80 -19.65
C TYR A 780 -22.17 -12.41 -19.87
N ASP A 781 -22.20 -11.56 -18.83
CA ASP A 781 -22.87 -10.27 -18.88
C ASP A 781 -21.88 -9.16 -19.27
N GLU A 782 -22.10 -8.55 -20.43
CA GLU A 782 -21.17 -7.63 -21.11
C GLU A 782 -21.69 -6.17 -21.09
N ARG A 783 -22.48 -5.82 -20.07
CA ARG A 783 -23.01 -4.46 -19.88
C ARG A 783 -21.95 -3.53 -19.30
N PHE A 784 -21.70 -2.39 -19.92
CA PHE A 784 -20.85 -1.35 -19.35
C PHE A 784 -21.64 -0.25 -18.65
N LEU A 785 -22.69 0.26 -19.29
CA LEU A 785 -23.40 1.46 -18.82
C LEU A 785 -24.18 1.21 -17.52
N ASP A 786 -24.73 0.02 -17.34
CA ASP A 786 -25.49 -0.35 -16.14
C ASP A 786 -24.58 -0.44 -14.89
N PRO A 787 -23.46 -1.20 -14.88
CA PRO A 787 -22.53 -1.21 -13.75
C PRO A 787 -21.92 0.16 -13.45
N VAL A 788 -21.55 0.95 -14.47
CA VAL A 788 -21.01 2.30 -14.27
C VAL A 788 -22.01 3.17 -13.53
N LEU A 789 -23.26 3.17 -13.98
CA LEU A 789 -24.28 4.01 -13.36
C LEU A 789 -24.62 3.54 -11.94
N ALA A 790 -24.69 2.23 -11.71
CA ALA A 790 -24.84 1.67 -10.36
C ALA A 790 -23.68 2.08 -9.46
N ALA A 791 -22.43 2.00 -9.96
CA ALA A 791 -21.23 2.34 -9.21
C ALA A 791 -21.19 3.79 -8.73
N LEU A 792 -21.77 4.69 -9.53
CA LEU A 792 -21.72 6.14 -9.36
C LEU A 792 -23.00 6.75 -8.77
N SER A 793 -23.98 5.93 -8.38
CA SER A 793 -25.27 6.39 -7.87
C SER A 793 -25.64 5.74 -6.53
N ASP A 794 -26.61 6.33 -5.85
CA ASP A 794 -27.13 5.79 -4.60
C ASP A 794 -27.80 4.43 -4.84
N PRO A 795 -27.62 3.45 -3.94
CA PRO A 795 -26.99 3.59 -2.61
C PRO A 795 -25.49 3.30 -2.58
N LEU A 796 -24.87 2.83 -3.67
CA LEU A 796 -23.48 2.38 -3.64
C LEU A 796 -22.53 3.56 -3.39
N ILE A 797 -22.72 4.68 -4.06
CA ILE A 797 -21.80 5.82 -3.98
C ILE A 797 -21.83 6.57 -2.65
N SER A 798 -22.91 6.46 -1.88
CA SER A 798 -23.09 7.12 -0.58
C SER A 798 -22.93 6.20 0.63
N SER A 799 -22.88 4.89 0.42
CA SER A 799 -22.76 3.91 1.50
C SER A 799 -21.42 3.18 1.47
N THR A 800 -20.83 2.95 2.64
CA THR A 800 -19.67 2.05 2.76
C THR A 800 -20.07 0.59 2.59
N LYS A 801 -21.35 0.23 2.70
CA LYS A 801 -21.87 -1.14 2.52
C LYS A 801 -22.98 -1.18 1.49
N ALA A 802 -22.90 -2.11 0.54
CA ALA A 802 -23.96 -2.32 -0.44
C ALA A 802 -25.20 -2.93 0.23
N PRO A 803 -26.41 -2.42 -0.02
CA PRO A 803 -27.63 -2.99 0.53
C PRO A 803 -27.89 -4.41 -0.01
N GLY A 804 -28.32 -5.32 0.88
CA GLY A 804 -28.73 -6.67 0.49
C GLY A 804 -27.60 -7.67 0.24
N THR A 805 -26.34 -7.31 0.51
CA THR A 805 -25.17 -8.17 0.30
C THR A 805 -24.59 -8.69 1.63
N PRO A 806 -23.90 -9.85 1.62
CA PRO A 806 -23.31 -10.43 2.83
C PRO A 806 -21.97 -9.80 3.23
N TRP A 807 -21.32 -9.04 2.35
CA TRP A 807 -19.96 -8.54 2.55
C TRP A 807 -19.95 -7.23 3.35
N PRO A 808 -19.09 -7.10 4.38
CA PRO A 808 -18.89 -5.82 5.05
C PRO A 808 -18.11 -4.86 4.16
N ASN A 809 -18.41 -3.58 4.25
CA ASN A 809 -17.70 -2.51 3.56
C ASN A 809 -17.70 -2.60 2.02
N ASP A 810 -18.61 -3.34 1.37
CA ASP A 810 -18.62 -3.56 -0.09
C ASP A 810 -19.29 -2.46 -0.94
N GLY A 811 -19.61 -1.31 -0.34
CA GLY A 811 -20.09 -0.11 -1.05
C GLY A 811 -18.95 0.75 -1.62
N ASN A 812 -19.31 1.84 -2.29
CA ASN A 812 -18.40 2.70 -3.07
C ASN A 812 -18.20 4.09 -2.44
N ALA A 813 -18.68 4.30 -1.20
CA ALA A 813 -18.50 5.57 -0.50
C ALA A 813 -17.03 6.02 -0.47
N GLY A 814 -16.83 7.29 -0.80
CA GLY A 814 -15.51 7.92 -0.83
C GLY A 814 -14.84 7.94 -2.21
N PHE A 815 -15.39 7.30 -3.24
CA PHE A 815 -14.82 7.34 -4.59
C PHE A 815 -15.04 8.67 -5.32
N LEU A 816 -16.28 9.14 -5.40
CA LEU A 816 -16.64 10.29 -6.23
C LEU A 816 -16.43 11.62 -5.48
N ARG A 817 -15.65 12.53 -6.06
CA ARG A 817 -15.39 13.88 -5.55
C ARG A 817 -15.97 14.92 -6.50
N ASP A 818 -16.64 15.95 -5.98
CA ASP A 818 -17.27 16.98 -6.80
C ASP A 818 -16.26 17.81 -7.63
N ASP A 819 -15.02 17.95 -7.13
CA ASP A 819 -13.95 18.76 -7.70
C ASP A 819 -12.92 17.96 -8.52
N ALA A 820 -13.16 16.67 -8.76
CA ALA A 820 -12.32 15.80 -9.59
C ALA A 820 -12.97 15.54 -10.96
N ARG A 821 -12.16 15.32 -12.00
CA ARG A 821 -12.67 14.76 -13.28
C ARG A 821 -13.10 13.31 -13.05
N LEU A 822 -14.25 12.91 -13.61
CA LEU A 822 -14.64 11.51 -13.69
C LEU A 822 -14.09 10.93 -15.01
N ALA A 823 -13.14 10.02 -14.91
CA ALA A 823 -12.57 9.29 -16.04
C ALA A 823 -13.20 7.89 -16.09
N LEU A 824 -13.87 7.58 -17.20
CA LEU A 824 -14.46 6.27 -17.46
C LEU A 824 -13.63 5.55 -18.52
N LEU A 825 -13.10 4.38 -18.19
CA LEU A 825 -12.36 3.53 -19.13
C LEU A 825 -13.11 2.21 -19.33
N ALA A 826 -13.57 1.96 -20.56
CA ALA A 826 -14.13 0.69 -20.97
C ALA A 826 -13.05 -0.21 -21.60
N VAL A 827 -13.03 -1.49 -21.24
CA VAL A 827 -12.25 -2.53 -21.91
C VAL A 827 -13.17 -3.73 -22.12
N SER A 828 -13.64 -3.92 -23.34
CA SER A 828 -14.61 -4.98 -23.71
C SER A 828 -14.45 -5.34 -25.18
N ASP A 829 -14.61 -6.62 -25.52
CA ASP A 829 -14.62 -7.16 -26.87
C ASP A 829 -16.04 -7.28 -27.48
N ALA A 830 -17.04 -6.77 -26.77
CA ALA A 830 -18.45 -6.75 -27.16
C ALA A 830 -19.02 -5.32 -27.23
N ASP A 831 -20.27 -5.18 -27.69
CA ASP A 831 -21.04 -3.94 -27.55
C ASP A 831 -21.76 -3.90 -26.21
N ASP A 832 -21.97 -2.70 -25.66
CA ASP A 832 -22.75 -2.53 -24.43
C ASP A 832 -24.16 -3.10 -24.64
N ALA A 833 -24.55 -4.09 -23.83
CA ALA A 833 -25.90 -4.68 -23.87
C ALA A 833 -26.27 -5.44 -25.17
N ASN A 834 -25.30 -6.11 -25.80
CA ASN A 834 -25.53 -7.06 -26.91
C ASN A 834 -26.63 -8.11 -26.61
N ASP A 835 -26.75 -8.52 -25.35
CA ASP A 835 -27.68 -9.55 -24.87
C ASP A 835 -29.03 -9.01 -24.34
N ILE A 836 -29.26 -7.69 -24.43
CA ILE A 836 -30.50 -7.08 -23.95
C ILE A 836 -31.43 -6.77 -25.11
N ILE A 837 -32.67 -7.25 -25.01
CA ILE A 837 -33.73 -6.91 -25.95
C ILE A 837 -34.19 -5.47 -25.67
N ASN A 838 -33.89 -4.55 -26.59
CA ASN A 838 -34.22 -3.11 -26.54
C ASN A 838 -33.63 -2.36 -25.31
N PRO A 839 -32.30 -2.18 -25.25
CA PRO A 839 -31.68 -1.44 -24.16
C PRO A 839 -32.07 0.05 -24.19
N PRO A 840 -32.06 0.77 -23.06
CA PRO A 840 -32.28 2.21 -23.04
C PRO A 840 -31.26 2.95 -23.93
N PRO A 841 -31.63 4.09 -24.52
CA PRO A 841 -30.74 4.84 -25.41
C PRO A 841 -29.55 5.42 -24.63
N VAL A 842 -28.37 5.49 -25.27
CA VAL A 842 -27.13 5.99 -24.64
C VAL A 842 -27.30 7.40 -24.07
N SER A 843 -28.03 8.26 -24.77
CA SER A 843 -28.37 9.61 -24.29
C SER A 843 -29.07 9.67 -22.93
N GLU A 844 -29.80 8.63 -22.52
CA GLU A 844 -30.37 8.55 -21.18
C GLU A 844 -29.29 8.34 -20.11
N TYR A 845 -28.36 7.42 -20.36
CA TYR A 845 -27.21 7.17 -19.49
C TYR A 845 -26.32 8.40 -19.39
N VAL A 846 -26.02 9.06 -20.53
CA VAL A 846 -25.23 10.30 -20.54
C VAL A 846 -25.90 11.38 -19.70
N ARG A 847 -27.22 11.60 -19.83
CA ARG A 847 -27.93 12.55 -18.97
C ARG A 847 -27.78 12.22 -17.48
N ARG A 848 -27.89 10.93 -17.11
CA ARG A 848 -27.74 10.50 -15.71
C ARG A 848 -26.30 10.65 -15.20
N LEU A 849 -25.30 10.31 -16.02
CA LEU A 849 -23.88 10.52 -15.71
C LEU A 849 -23.56 12.01 -15.54
N VAL A 850 -24.09 12.87 -16.40
CA VAL A 850 -23.97 14.32 -16.26
C VAL A 850 -24.56 14.80 -14.93
N GLN A 851 -25.67 14.22 -14.46
CA GLN A 851 -26.23 14.54 -13.13
C GLN A 851 -25.33 14.09 -11.97
N VAL A 852 -24.57 13.00 -12.11
CA VAL A 852 -23.56 12.57 -11.11
C VAL A 852 -22.53 13.68 -10.87
N LYS A 853 -22.17 14.46 -11.90
CA LYS A 853 -21.32 15.66 -11.80
C LYS A 853 -22.13 16.98 -11.82
N ARG A 854 -23.37 16.95 -11.34
CA ARG A 854 -24.25 18.13 -11.17
C ARG A 854 -24.43 18.98 -12.44
N GLY A 855 -24.47 18.35 -13.61
CA GLY A 855 -24.61 19.04 -14.90
C GLY A 855 -23.30 19.30 -15.65
N ALA A 856 -22.14 19.03 -15.05
CA ALA A 856 -20.84 19.36 -15.61
C ALA A 856 -20.33 18.27 -16.58
N LEU A 857 -20.82 18.31 -17.81
CA LEU A 857 -20.41 17.37 -18.88
C LEU A 857 -18.90 17.39 -19.13
N ASP A 858 -18.26 18.54 -19.04
CA ASP A 858 -16.82 18.72 -19.32
C ASP A 858 -15.89 18.13 -18.24
N LEU A 859 -16.44 17.73 -17.09
CA LEU A 859 -15.74 16.99 -16.04
C LEU A 859 -15.80 15.48 -16.25
N ILE A 860 -16.59 15.01 -17.21
CA ILE A 860 -16.72 13.59 -17.53
C ILE A 860 -15.92 13.33 -18.79
N SER A 861 -14.98 12.41 -18.70
CA SER A 861 -14.19 11.97 -19.83
C SER A 861 -14.37 10.48 -20.01
N PHE A 862 -14.54 10.06 -21.25
CA PHE A 862 -14.71 8.66 -21.60
C PHE A 862 -13.60 8.21 -22.55
N ALA A 863 -13.05 7.04 -22.30
CA ALA A 863 -12.23 6.32 -23.24
C ALA A 863 -12.65 4.85 -23.30
N GLY A 864 -12.52 4.22 -24.46
CA GLY A 864 -12.84 2.81 -24.63
C GLY A 864 -11.82 2.11 -25.51
N ILE A 865 -11.35 0.95 -25.06
CA ILE A 865 -10.69 -0.04 -25.91
C ILE A 865 -11.76 -1.08 -26.21
N VAL A 866 -12.41 -0.94 -27.37
CA VAL A 866 -13.66 -1.62 -27.73
C VAL A 866 -13.64 -2.02 -29.20
N PRO A 867 -14.48 -2.96 -29.67
CA PRO A 867 -14.48 -3.37 -31.07
C PRO A 867 -15.00 -2.27 -31.99
N LEU A 868 -14.10 -1.69 -32.81
CA LEU A 868 -14.46 -0.69 -33.83
C LEU A 868 -14.54 -1.28 -35.24
N THR A 869 -13.87 -2.42 -35.45
CA THR A 869 -13.94 -3.21 -36.67
C THR A 869 -14.28 -4.67 -36.37
N HIS A 870 -14.69 -5.43 -37.39
CA HIS A 870 -14.93 -6.86 -37.22
C HIS A 870 -13.58 -7.59 -37.21
N CYS A 871 -13.21 -8.21 -36.09
CA CYS A 871 -12.05 -9.09 -36.00
C CYS A 871 -12.47 -10.47 -35.47
N GLU A 872 -12.60 -11.46 -36.36
CA GLU A 872 -12.73 -12.86 -35.93
C GLU A 872 -11.35 -13.42 -35.52
N PRO A 873 -11.25 -14.22 -34.44
CA PRO A 873 -12.33 -14.78 -33.62
C PRO A 873 -12.62 -13.99 -32.31
N GLN A 874 -12.25 -12.69 -32.25
CA GLN A 874 -11.95 -11.97 -31.01
C GLN A 874 -13.01 -10.98 -30.54
N ALA A 875 -14.04 -10.66 -31.32
CA ALA A 875 -15.09 -9.72 -30.91
C ALA A 875 -16.48 -10.20 -31.32
N GLU A 876 -17.44 -10.13 -30.41
CA GLU A 876 -18.82 -10.62 -30.63
C GLU A 876 -19.68 -9.66 -31.50
N GLY A 877 -19.22 -8.42 -31.71
CA GLY A 877 -19.85 -7.43 -32.58
C GLY A 877 -19.16 -6.06 -32.54
N ILE A 878 -19.56 -5.12 -33.41
CA ILE A 878 -19.06 -3.73 -33.32
C ILE A 878 -19.71 -3.04 -32.12
N GLY A 879 -18.90 -2.35 -31.31
CA GLY A 879 -19.29 -1.58 -30.13
C GLY A 879 -20.05 -0.29 -30.46
N THR A 880 -21.21 -0.39 -31.11
CA THR A 880 -21.97 0.77 -31.62
C THR A 880 -22.41 1.75 -30.52
N ARG A 881 -22.72 1.25 -29.33
CA ARG A 881 -23.15 2.08 -28.19
C ARG A 881 -21.97 2.78 -27.53
N TYR A 882 -20.78 2.17 -27.53
CA TYR A 882 -19.56 2.87 -27.14
C TYR A 882 -19.20 3.99 -28.12
N ILE A 883 -19.42 3.80 -29.42
CA ILE A 883 -19.25 4.85 -30.45
C ILE A 883 -20.22 6.02 -30.21
N GLU A 884 -21.47 5.74 -29.87
CA GLU A 884 -22.46 6.77 -29.50
C GLU A 884 -22.04 7.50 -28.21
N LEU A 885 -21.61 6.76 -27.19
CA LEU A 885 -21.14 7.31 -25.91
C LEU A 885 -19.93 8.24 -26.09
N ALA A 886 -18.95 7.83 -26.90
CA ALA A 886 -17.79 8.66 -27.22
C ALA A 886 -18.17 9.94 -27.97
N LYS A 887 -19.17 9.91 -28.86
CA LYS A 887 -19.66 11.13 -29.51
C LYS A 887 -20.31 12.09 -28.53
N GLU A 888 -21.10 11.59 -27.58
CA GLU A 888 -21.81 12.43 -26.61
C GLU A 888 -20.89 12.99 -25.52
N LEU A 889 -19.85 12.24 -25.10
CA LEU A 889 -18.90 12.63 -24.07
C LEU A 889 -17.60 13.23 -24.61
N ASN A 890 -17.49 13.44 -25.94
CA ASN A 890 -16.23 13.79 -26.62
C ASN A 890 -15.08 12.86 -26.21
N GLY A 891 -15.39 11.56 -26.11
CA GLY A 891 -14.51 10.50 -25.68
C GLY A 891 -13.64 9.94 -26.80
N HIS A 892 -12.61 9.20 -26.41
CA HIS A 892 -11.63 8.61 -27.32
C HIS A 892 -11.83 7.09 -27.42
N LEU A 893 -11.74 6.53 -28.62
CA LEU A 893 -11.87 5.09 -28.82
C LEU A 893 -10.66 4.53 -29.53
N GLU A 894 -10.24 3.36 -29.07
CA GLU A 894 -9.19 2.55 -29.67
C GLU A 894 -9.77 1.18 -29.99
N ASP A 895 -9.34 0.59 -31.11
CA ASP A 895 -9.88 -0.67 -31.59
C ASP A 895 -9.24 -1.84 -30.84
N ILE A 896 -10.03 -2.56 -30.03
CA ILE A 896 -9.53 -3.69 -29.21
C ILE A 896 -8.87 -4.79 -30.05
N CYS A 897 -9.23 -4.89 -31.34
CA CYS A 897 -8.67 -5.83 -32.29
C CYS A 897 -7.13 -5.71 -32.50
N ASP A 898 -6.50 -4.57 -32.17
CA ASP A 898 -5.04 -4.38 -32.30
C ASP A 898 -4.28 -4.73 -31.01
N LEU A 899 -4.35 -6.00 -30.58
CA LEU A 899 -3.70 -6.50 -29.36
C LEU A 899 -2.17 -6.23 -29.31
N ARG A 900 -1.51 -6.02 -30.46
CA ARG A 900 -0.06 -5.74 -30.52
C ARG A 900 0.28 -4.32 -30.08
N ASN A 901 -0.66 -3.39 -30.21
CA ASN A 901 -0.51 -2.00 -29.81
C ASN A 901 -1.30 -1.63 -28.56
N PHE A 902 -1.82 -2.62 -27.81
CA PHE A 902 -2.65 -2.41 -26.61
C PHE A 902 -2.06 -1.38 -25.63
N GLY A 903 -0.75 -1.42 -25.40
CA GLY A 903 -0.06 -0.46 -24.56
C GLY A 903 -0.07 0.99 -25.09
N ALA A 904 0.03 1.18 -26.40
CA ALA A 904 -0.07 2.51 -27.01
C ALA A 904 -1.53 3.02 -27.04
N MET A 905 -2.49 2.11 -27.24
CA MET A 905 -3.92 2.40 -27.15
C MET A 905 -4.32 2.85 -25.73
N LEU A 906 -3.83 2.16 -24.70
CA LEU A 906 -3.97 2.60 -23.31
C LEU A 906 -3.34 3.98 -23.08
N GLU A 907 -2.09 4.21 -23.51
CA GLU A 907 -1.43 5.51 -23.35
C GLU A 907 -2.17 6.66 -24.03
N SER A 908 -2.67 6.43 -25.24
CA SER A 908 -3.47 7.37 -26.05
C SER A 908 -4.79 7.70 -25.36
N SER A 909 -5.51 6.66 -24.92
CA SER A 909 -6.78 6.76 -24.20
C SER A 909 -6.66 7.55 -22.89
N LEU A 910 -5.52 7.48 -22.21
CA LEU A 910 -5.25 8.20 -20.96
C LEU A 910 -4.75 9.63 -21.15
N GLY A 911 -4.25 9.99 -22.33
CA GLY A 911 -3.61 11.28 -22.60
C GLY A 911 -4.52 12.50 -22.36
N GLY A 912 -5.83 12.36 -22.58
CA GLY A 912 -6.82 13.40 -22.30
C GLY A 912 -7.43 13.35 -20.90
N LEU A 913 -7.25 12.23 -20.17
CA LEU A 913 -7.94 11.95 -18.90
C LEU A 913 -7.31 12.63 -17.67
N LEU A 914 -6.10 13.18 -17.82
CA LEU A 914 -5.27 13.71 -16.71
C LEU A 914 -4.99 15.23 -16.81
N MET A 915 -5.78 15.95 -17.61
CA MET A 915 -5.63 17.40 -17.81
C MET A 915 -6.23 18.24 -16.65
N PRO A 916 -5.70 19.46 -16.37
CA PRO A 916 -6.27 20.37 -15.37
C PRO A 916 -7.75 20.71 -15.64
N LEU A 917 -8.47 21.20 -14.63
CA LEU A 917 -9.87 21.60 -14.79
C LEU A 917 -9.96 22.77 -15.76
N SER A 918 -10.79 22.61 -16.80
CA SER A 918 -11.03 23.62 -17.83
C SER A 918 -12.29 24.44 -17.56
N SER A 919 -13.13 24.08 -16.60
CA SER A 919 -14.29 24.90 -16.23
C SER A 919 -14.52 24.93 -14.73
N PHE A 920 -15.13 26.02 -14.27
CA PHE A 920 -15.36 26.30 -12.85
C PHE A 920 -16.81 26.75 -12.64
N PRO A 921 -17.56 26.14 -11.69
CA PRO A 921 -18.99 26.38 -11.55
C PRO A 921 -19.27 27.65 -10.76
N LEU A 922 -20.11 28.52 -11.31
CA LEU A 922 -20.57 29.70 -10.59
C LEU A 922 -21.61 29.32 -9.54
N SER A 923 -21.54 29.93 -8.36
CA SER A 923 -22.49 29.67 -7.26
C SER A 923 -23.88 30.27 -7.51
N ALA A 924 -24.02 31.14 -8.53
CA ALA A 924 -25.29 31.70 -9.00
C ALA A 924 -25.20 32.10 -10.48
N ARG A 925 -26.35 32.22 -11.16
CA ARG A 925 -26.39 32.76 -12.54
C ARG A 925 -26.07 34.25 -12.54
N PRO A 926 -25.10 34.73 -13.34
CA PRO A 926 -24.76 36.14 -13.42
C PRO A 926 -25.89 37.00 -14.00
N ARG A 927 -26.07 38.20 -13.46
CA ARG A 927 -27.03 39.22 -13.94
C ARG A 927 -26.71 39.67 -15.34
N ASP A 928 -25.42 39.86 -15.59
CA ASP A 928 -24.85 40.17 -16.88
C ASP A 928 -23.64 39.26 -17.07
N PRO A 929 -23.73 38.23 -17.93
CA PRO A 929 -22.61 37.37 -18.26
C PRO A 929 -21.38 38.11 -18.82
N GLN A 930 -21.55 39.31 -19.38
CA GLN A 930 -20.44 40.14 -19.88
C GLN A 930 -19.73 40.91 -18.75
N ALA A 931 -20.36 41.01 -17.58
CA ALA A 931 -19.81 41.68 -16.40
C ALA A 931 -19.05 40.73 -15.46
N ILE A 932 -18.95 39.43 -15.79
CA ILE A 932 -18.14 38.48 -15.03
C ILE A 932 -16.67 38.87 -15.21
N ALA A 933 -15.99 39.20 -14.11
CA ALA A 933 -14.56 39.46 -14.10
C ALA A 933 -13.83 38.23 -13.58
N VAL A 934 -13.08 37.57 -14.46
CA VAL A 934 -12.25 36.41 -14.10
C VAL A 934 -10.80 36.86 -13.91
N THR A 935 -10.18 36.44 -12.80
CA THR A 935 -8.74 36.59 -12.59
C THR A 935 -8.08 35.24 -12.34
N VAL A 936 -6.82 35.12 -12.76
CA VAL A 936 -5.94 33.98 -12.46
C VAL A 936 -4.69 34.56 -11.81
N ASP A 937 -4.38 34.12 -10.60
CA ASP A 937 -3.31 34.66 -9.73
C ASP A 937 -3.41 36.19 -9.55
N GLY A 938 -4.64 36.70 -9.49
CA GLY A 938 -4.95 38.12 -9.37
C GLY A 938 -4.81 38.93 -10.67
N ALA A 939 -4.37 38.33 -11.77
CA ALA A 939 -4.32 38.98 -13.08
C ALA A 939 -5.63 38.75 -13.86
N SER A 940 -6.23 39.81 -14.39
CA SER A 940 -7.46 39.69 -15.19
C SER A 940 -7.20 38.90 -16.47
N VAL A 941 -8.07 37.94 -16.77
CA VAL A 941 -8.01 37.12 -17.98
C VAL A 941 -9.28 37.27 -18.80
N THR A 942 -9.17 37.20 -20.12
CA THR A 942 -10.30 37.35 -21.06
C THR A 942 -10.49 36.15 -21.98
N ASN A 943 -9.55 35.20 -21.99
CA ASN A 943 -9.61 34.01 -22.83
C ASN A 943 -10.36 32.87 -22.11
N TRP A 944 -11.65 33.10 -21.87
CA TRP A 944 -12.61 32.18 -21.27
C TRP A 944 -14.02 32.52 -21.80
N THR A 945 -14.97 31.60 -21.63
CA THR A 945 -16.38 31.79 -21.99
C THR A 945 -17.28 31.42 -20.81
N TYR A 946 -18.50 31.96 -20.75
CA TYR A 946 -19.50 31.52 -19.78
C TYR A 946 -20.50 30.58 -20.47
N ASP A 947 -20.68 29.39 -19.91
CA ASP A 947 -21.71 28.43 -20.32
C ASP A 947 -22.98 28.65 -19.48
N PRO A 948 -24.06 29.21 -20.07
CA PRO A 948 -25.31 29.47 -19.37
C PRO A 948 -26.13 28.20 -19.10
N ALA A 949 -25.89 27.07 -19.78
CA ALA A 949 -26.60 25.82 -19.53
C ALA A 949 -26.08 25.16 -18.26
N ALA A 950 -24.75 25.10 -18.12
CA ALA A 950 -24.07 24.50 -16.96
C ALA A 950 -23.81 25.49 -15.80
N ASN A 951 -24.01 26.81 -16.02
CA ASN A 951 -23.66 27.88 -15.09
C ASN A 951 -22.17 27.87 -14.68
N ARG A 952 -21.26 27.82 -15.65
CA ARG A 952 -19.81 27.68 -15.42
C ARG A 952 -19.02 28.67 -16.28
N ILE A 953 -17.85 29.09 -15.80
CA ILE A 953 -16.82 29.69 -16.67
C ILE A 953 -15.97 28.57 -17.27
N VAL A 954 -15.62 28.66 -18.55
CA VAL A 954 -14.93 27.63 -19.32
C VAL A 954 -13.71 28.26 -20.02
N PHE A 955 -12.53 27.73 -19.74
CA PHE A 955 -11.29 28.05 -20.42
C PHE A 955 -11.09 27.11 -21.62
N PRO A 956 -10.72 27.61 -22.81
CA PRO A 956 -10.30 26.76 -23.92
C PRO A 956 -8.99 26.04 -23.56
N ALA A 957 -8.73 24.89 -24.19
CA ALA A 957 -7.56 24.04 -23.90
C ALA A 957 -6.21 24.79 -23.91
N SER A 958 -6.09 25.86 -24.72
CA SER A 958 -4.88 26.69 -24.82
C SER A 958 -4.70 27.73 -23.70
N ALA A 959 -5.71 27.91 -22.84
CA ALA A 959 -5.73 28.93 -21.79
C ALA A 959 -6.16 28.38 -20.42
N VAL A 960 -6.17 27.06 -20.27
CA VAL A 960 -6.47 26.41 -18.98
C VAL A 960 -5.42 26.84 -17.95
N PRO A 961 -5.82 27.39 -16.79
CA PRO A 961 -4.90 27.79 -15.73
C PRO A 961 -4.07 26.59 -15.24
N PRO A 962 -2.73 26.72 -15.08
CA PRO A 962 -1.88 25.63 -14.62
C PRO A 962 -2.14 25.26 -13.15
N PRO A 963 -1.81 24.02 -12.71
CA PRO A 963 -1.88 23.64 -11.30
C PRO A 963 -1.12 24.61 -10.39
N GLY A 964 -1.73 24.96 -9.26
CA GLY A 964 -1.27 25.96 -8.29
C GLY A 964 -1.85 27.36 -8.49
N SER A 965 -2.56 27.62 -9.61
CA SER A 965 -3.14 28.95 -9.88
C SER A 965 -4.38 29.22 -9.03
N HIS A 966 -4.57 30.46 -8.58
CA HIS A 966 -5.78 30.92 -7.90
C HIS A 966 -6.73 31.60 -8.88
N ILE A 967 -7.89 31.01 -9.15
CA ILE A 967 -8.92 31.54 -10.05
C ILE A 967 -10.00 32.22 -9.22
N THR A 968 -10.39 33.43 -9.62
CA THR A 968 -11.56 34.10 -9.04
C THR A 968 -12.53 34.51 -10.14
N ALA A 969 -13.82 34.25 -9.98
CA ALA A 969 -14.87 34.87 -10.78
C ALA A 969 -15.67 35.83 -9.91
N ARG A 970 -15.63 37.11 -10.26
CA ARG A 970 -16.38 38.16 -9.59
C ARG A 970 -17.55 38.60 -10.47
N TYR A 971 -18.78 38.50 -9.98
CA TYR A 971 -19.98 38.88 -10.74
C TYR A 971 -21.15 39.26 -9.82
N GLU A 972 -22.12 40.00 -10.36
CA GLU A 972 -23.40 40.22 -9.67
C GLU A 972 -24.37 39.08 -10.04
N PRO A 973 -25.02 38.42 -9.07
CA PRO A 973 -26.05 37.44 -9.38
C PRO A 973 -27.27 38.12 -10.03
N GLY A 974 -27.84 37.48 -11.05
CA GLY A 974 -29.03 37.94 -11.76
C GLY A 974 -30.30 37.74 -10.95
N CYS A 975 -31.32 38.56 -11.24
CA CYS A 975 -32.67 38.20 -10.84
C CYS A 975 -33.03 36.89 -11.55
N LEU A 976 -33.44 35.87 -10.78
CA LEU A 976 -33.91 34.58 -11.31
C LEU A 976 -35.13 34.75 -12.22
#